data_AF-A0A415ZVC0-F1
#
_entry.id   AF-A0A415ZVC0-F1
#
_cell.length_a   1.000
_cell.length_b   1.000
_cell.length_c   1.000
_cell.angle_alpha   90.00
_cell.angle_beta   90.00
_cell.angle_gamma   90.00
#
_symmetry.space_group_name_H-M   'P 1'
#
loop_
_entity.id
_entity.type
_entity.pdbx_description
1 polymer ?
#
loop_
_entity_poly.entity_id
_entity_poly.type
_entity_poly.pdbx_seq_one_letter_code
_entity_poly.pdbx_strand_id
1 'polypeptide(L)'
;MQLVYGNDGQNYITITKSAGITDVQEARLLEDYRGYGYVKNREAYSDPSKEPVSLTYVTTDLLESNRKNVLLVKNARMTNYTTLCSYTHMRLFESDKELYGKYFLNLLRAGFLADVKLNAYKNQNIDTIELPQEQYVPNEYALSEEHLYSLVTALLYAADSYIEQIKVIVDEEGDNYNHRALDIIASVYRYIPYNIRMTAGFSTYADPAFRIPDRVKMQLYTREAVGKLKGIVIDLSQKQKNEDLEYAPEELKKFSRMLIDVPDESREKLFMEFQRAFELEDATVRDHIVLYRNKTYWLEPVCEESWRQWISFADTERRNGGESQVLRVFQAVISKRVLTENLQESYRVYLKDILKRQGMERFDEEMHTALDFTEEIAGLDFCLEDFVNWENEAVIAGVCQRHQDEREQKIFFTKIKAEWLKTMPDSKKFEKVKSELLDSLDDVIQVLQVRIRQKTEEEKVKIKRFIQSKEWNLDNWKILERQYQAIIYEENYTFFSTELADCLDDTLANRTAFQDMGQYEEYRRFLECCEALLKPDRYKNLMELLERKGAFIEELEKARRVTWSCWEDVSKTYWNLLTVQKYILKGYRQITYILDVFEEEFQLEPYEMEGLLKYIETASEESEQVMVALLQREKRLLDALLELKAFEVKHFESLFYMADQIDQKLKKPLLSYYLYSDVLLTKKEAKAVLLKVNSGILRMLQNEWSDTILDQFVNKEKDRRWMKYLMLFMAVLFGAILGAAGAYLFRLR
;
A
#
# COMPACT_ATOMS: atom_id res chain seq x y z
N MET A 1 13.61 -14.58 66.81
CA MET A 1 12.58 -13.79 67.53
C MET A 1 11.61 -14.75 68.18
N GLN A 2 11.19 -14.47 69.42
CA GLN A 2 10.20 -15.28 70.13
C GLN A 2 9.03 -14.42 70.59
N LEU A 3 7.82 -14.90 70.31
CA LEU A 3 6.55 -14.28 70.65
C LEU A 3 5.81 -15.16 71.65
N VAL A 4 4.98 -14.55 72.49
CA VAL A 4 4.04 -15.25 73.38
C VAL A 4 2.62 -14.70 73.17
N TYR A 5 1.64 -15.56 73.35
CA TYR A 5 0.23 -15.32 73.07
C TYR A 5 -0.69 -15.84 74.21
N GLY A 6 -1.85 -15.21 74.42
CA GLY A 6 -2.91 -15.68 75.33
C GLY A 6 -4.35 -15.60 74.78
N ASN A 7 -5.11 -16.69 74.95
CA ASN A 7 -6.56 -16.89 74.81
C ASN A 7 -7.34 -16.62 73.48
N ASP A 8 -6.95 -15.74 72.55
CA ASP A 8 -7.71 -15.47 71.28
C ASP A 8 -7.05 -15.71 69.88
N GLY A 9 -5.81 -16.16 69.81
CA GLY A 9 -4.94 -16.40 68.64
C GLY A 9 -4.40 -15.14 67.94
N GLN A 10 -4.68 -13.93 68.44
CA GLN A 10 -4.54 -12.70 67.64
C GLN A 10 -3.56 -11.68 68.22
N ASN A 11 -3.33 -11.70 69.53
CA ASN A 11 -2.51 -10.70 70.23
C ASN A 11 -1.16 -11.27 70.70
N TYR A 12 -0.16 -11.24 69.81
CA TYR A 12 1.22 -11.68 70.11
C TYR A 12 2.04 -10.55 70.73
N ILE A 13 2.88 -10.89 71.70
CA ILE A 13 3.86 -9.97 72.30
C ILE A 13 5.25 -10.53 72.07
N THR A 14 6.14 -9.73 71.46
CA THR A 14 7.57 -10.07 71.35
C THR A 14 8.19 -10.10 72.75
N ILE A 15 8.73 -11.26 73.13
CA ILE A 15 9.40 -11.47 74.42
C ILE A 15 10.91 -11.20 74.32
N THR A 16 11.50 -11.62 73.20
CA THR A 16 12.92 -11.44 72.91
C THR A 16 13.16 -11.54 71.40
N LYS A 17 14.11 -10.75 70.88
CA LYS A 17 14.57 -10.82 69.50
C LYS A 17 16.10 -10.68 69.45
N SER A 18 16.67 -11.12 68.34
CA SER A 18 18.09 -10.91 68.04
C SER A 18 18.34 -9.42 67.81
N ALA A 19 19.54 -8.94 68.16
CA ALA A 19 19.95 -7.57 67.85
C ALA A 19 19.96 -7.30 66.33
N GLY A 20 20.13 -8.34 65.51
CA GLY A 20 20.12 -8.24 64.05
C GLY A 20 18.73 -8.12 63.42
N ILE A 21 17.65 -8.32 64.17
CA ILE A 21 16.28 -8.19 63.65
C ILE A 21 15.83 -6.74 63.77
N THR A 22 15.78 -6.04 62.64
CA THR A 22 15.31 -4.65 62.56
C THR A 22 13.83 -4.52 62.87
N ASP A 23 13.38 -3.32 63.25
CA ASP A 23 11.96 -3.08 63.56
C ASP A 23 11.05 -3.28 62.34
N VAL A 24 11.56 -3.01 61.13
CA VAL A 24 10.84 -3.28 59.86
C VAL A 24 10.67 -4.78 59.62
N GLN A 25 11.73 -5.56 59.84
CA GLN A 25 11.66 -7.03 59.72
C GLN A 25 10.73 -7.62 60.77
N GLU A 26 10.78 -7.14 62.01
CA GLU A 26 9.85 -7.56 63.06
C GLU A 26 8.41 -7.24 62.67
N ALA A 27 8.11 -6.02 62.22
CA ALA A 27 6.77 -5.64 61.80
C ALA A 27 6.24 -6.54 60.68
N ARG A 28 7.04 -6.81 59.65
CA ARG A 28 6.63 -7.71 58.54
C ARG A 28 6.49 -9.17 58.97
N LEU A 29 7.40 -9.69 59.80
CA LEU A 29 7.26 -11.03 60.39
C LEU A 29 5.96 -11.16 61.18
N LEU A 30 5.60 -10.11 61.92
CA LEU A 30 4.35 -10.05 62.67
C LEU A 30 3.13 -9.84 61.76
N GLU A 31 3.25 -9.20 60.61
CA GLU A 31 2.14 -9.02 59.67
C GLU A 31 1.86 -10.29 58.86
N ASP A 32 2.88 -10.81 58.19
CA ASP A 32 2.76 -11.84 57.16
C ASP A 32 2.83 -13.26 57.72
N TYR A 33 3.58 -13.47 58.81
CA TYR A 33 4.01 -14.81 59.23
C TYR A 33 3.58 -15.22 60.65
N ARG A 34 2.95 -14.31 61.42
CA ARG A 34 2.42 -14.64 62.77
C ARG A 34 1.30 -15.69 62.76
N GLY A 35 0.61 -15.82 61.63
CA GLY A 35 -0.62 -16.59 61.48
C GLY A 35 -0.43 -18.08 61.13
N TYR A 36 0.81 -18.57 61.07
CA TYR A 36 1.05 -19.99 60.81
C TYR A 36 0.45 -20.87 61.91
N GLY A 37 -0.25 -21.93 61.48
CA GLY A 37 -1.23 -22.66 62.29
C GLY A 37 -0.74 -23.18 63.64
N TYR A 38 -1.69 -23.30 64.57
CA TYR A 38 -1.49 -23.81 65.93
C TYR A 38 -2.30 -25.08 66.13
N VAL A 39 -1.88 -25.87 67.10
CA VAL A 39 -2.59 -27.11 67.43
C VAL A 39 -3.78 -26.81 68.32
N LYS A 40 -4.97 -27.19 67.84
CA LYS A 40 -6.26 -26.85 68.46
C LYS A 40 -6.71 -27.82 69.55
N ASN A 41 -6.25 -29.06 69.53
CA ASN A 41 -6.73 -30.12 70.42
C ASN A 41 -5.61 -30.65 71.35
N ARG A 42 -5.61 -30.23 72.61
CA ARG A 42 -4.65 -30.71 73.63
C ARG A 42 -4.96 -32.10 74.16
N GLU A 43 -6.21 -32.54 74.04
CA GLU A 43 -6.70 -33.78 74.66
C GLU A 43 -6.29 -35.01 73.85
N ALA A 44 -5.73 -34.78 72.65
CA ALA A 44 -5.16 -35.82 71.80
C ALA A 44 -3.81 -36.37 72.30
N TYR A 45 -3.15 -35.73 73.27
CA TYR A 45 -1.79 -36.08 73.72
C TYR A 45 -1.81 -36.78 75.07
N SER A 46 -0.91 -37.74 75.27
CA SER A 46 -0.87 -38.56 76.49
C SER A 46 -0.18 -37.87 77.65
N ASP A 47 0.69 -36.88 77.38
CA ASP A 47 1.48 -36.16 78.38
C ASP A 47 1.64 -34.67 77.99
N PRO A 48 1.34 -33.72 78.89
CA PRO A 48 1.64 -32.30 78.70
C PRO A 48 3.12 -31.99 78.37
N SER A 49 4.07 -32.87 78.70
CA SER A 49 5.48 -32.70 78.33
C SER A 49 5.78 -33.02 76.86
N LYS A 50 4.90 -33.78 76.19
CA LYS A 50 5.04 -34.22 74.79
C LYS A 50 4.23 -33.37 73.81
N GLU A 51 3.88 -32.16 74.25
CA GLU A 51 2.98 -31.22 73.60
C GLU A 51 3.22 -31.05 72.08
N PRO A 52 2.16 -30.71 71.33
CA PRO A 52 2.27 -30.51 69.89
C PRO A 52 3.23 -29.39 69.52
N VAL A 53 4.09 -29.66 68.52
CA VAL A 53 4.97 -28.65 67.91
C VAL A 53 4.61 -28.51 66.44
N SER A 54 4.01 -27.38 66.05
CA SER A 54 3.87 -27.06 64.64
C SER A 54 5.14 -26.45 64.09
N LEU A 55 5.47 -26.85 62.87
CA LEU A 55 6.68 -26.49 62.17
C LEU A 55 6.31 -25.99 60.78
N THR A 56 6.71 -24.77 60.47
CA THR A 56 6.57 -24.20 59.12
C THR A 56 7.92 -23.74 58.61
N TYR A 57 8.24 -24.11 57.37
CA TYR A 57 9.44 -23.70 56.65
C TYR A 57 9.04 -23.07 55.32
N VAL A 58 9.60 -21.89 55.04
CA VAL A 58 9.48 -21.21 53.74
C VAL A 58 10.77 -20.46 53.41
N THR A 59 11.06 -20.30 52.12
CA THR A 59 12.05 -19.32 51.65
C THR A 59 11.36 -17.99 51.35
N THR A 60 11.86 -16.92 51.93
CA THR A 60 11.27 -15.58 51.88
C THR A 60 12.30 -14.51 51.58
N ASP A 61 11.88 -13.50 50.83
CA ASP A 61 12.60 -12.28 50.49
C ASP A 61 11.99 -11.10 51.24
N LEU A 62 11.57 -11.31 52.50
CA LEU A 62 10.91 -10.38 53.45
C LEU A 62 11.29 -8.89 53.41
N LEU A 63 12.38 -8.49 52.75
CA LEU A 63 12.85 -7.12 52.59
C LEU A 63 13.05 -6.66 51.13
N GLU A 64 12.63 -7.44 50.12
CA GLU A 64 12.87 -7.19 48.69
C GLU A 64 14.34 -6.89 48.36
N SER A 65 15.26 -7.36 49.21
CA SER A 65 16.68 -7.04 49.14
C SER A 65 17.44 -7.90 48.12
N ASN A 66 16.72 -8.57 47.21
CA ASN A 66 17.20 -9.64 46.32
C ASN A 66 17.95 -10.79 47.05
N ARG A 67 17.82 -10.89 48.38
CA ARG A 67 18.44 -11.95 49.19
C ARG A 67 17.36 -12.89 49.70
N LYS A 68 17.48 -14.17 49.36
CA LYS A 68 16.63 -15.24 49.86
C LYS A 68 17.04 -15.57 51.30
N ASN A 69 16.06 -15.61 52.19
CA ASN A 69 16.23 -16.02 53.57
C ASN A 69 15.36 -17.25 53.84
N VAL A 70 15.84 -18.13 54.70
CA VAL A 70 15.01 -19.20 55.24
C VAL A 70 14.28 -18.65 56.47
N LEU A 71 12.97 -18.80 56.47
CA LEU A 71 12.12 -18.57 57.63
C LEU A 71 11.63 -19.92 58.17
N LEU A 72 12.06 -20.22 59.40
CA LEU A 72 11.57 -21.34 60.18
C LEU A 72 10.68 -20.80 61.31
N VAL A 73 9.42 -21.19 61.32
CA VAL A 73 8.46 -20.85 62.37
C VAL A 73 8.12 -22.12 63.13
N LYS A 74 8.32 -22.10 64.45
CA LYS A 74 7.90 -23.16 65.36
C LYS A 74 6.86 -22.61 66.30
N ASN A 75 5.67 -23.21 66.33
CA ASN A 75 4.67 -22.88 67.34
C ASN A 75 4.47 -24.06 68.26
N ALA A 76 4.37 -23.77 69.55
CA ALA A 76 4.01 -24.77 70.53
C ALA A 76 3.27 -24.13 71.70
N ARG A 77 2.61 -24.98 72.47
CA ARG A 77 1.80 -24.56 73.62
C ARG A 77 2.69 -24.35 74.85
N MET A 78 2.23 -23.56 75.81
CA MET A 78 2.89 -23.42 77.11
C MET A 78 2.42 -24.51 78.07
N THR A 79 3.37 -25.22 78.68
CA THR A 79 3.15 -26.35 79.61
C THR A 79 2.61 -25.93 80.98
N ASN A 80 2.92 -24.70 81.44
CA ASN A 80 2.62 -24.27 82.82
C ASN A 80 1.33 -23.45 83.02
N TYR A 81 0.57 -23.17 81.96
CA TYR A 81 -0.60 -22.27 82.04
C TYR A 81 -1.92 -23.02 81.83
N THR A 82 -2.89 -22.77 82.72
CA THR A 82 -4.23 -23.36 82.67
C THR A 82 -5.08 -22.80 81.54
N THR A 83 -4.81 -21.56 81.11
CA THR A 83 -5.38 -20.89 79.92
C THR A 83 -4.61 -21.25 78.65
N LEU A 84 -5.25 -21.19 77.48
CA LEU A 84 -4.63 -21.47 76.18
C LEU A 84 -3.60 -20.38 75.85
N CYS A 85 -2.33 -20.64 76.19
CA CYS A 85 -1.20 -19.79 75.86
C CYS A 85 -0.21 -20.57 74.99
N SER A 86 0.38 -19.89 74.00
CA SER A 86 1.33 -20.48 73.04
C SER A 86 2.52 -19.56 72.87
N TYR A 87 3.66 -20.12 72.47
CA TYR A 87 4.79 -19.34 71.96
C TYR A 87 5.06 -19.66 70.49
N THR A 88 5.61 -18.67 69.82
CA THR A 88 6.04 -18.74 68.42
C THR A 88 7.50 -18.36 68.36
N HIS A 89 8.33 -19.25 67.82
CA HIS A 89 9.74 -19.01 67.58
C HIS A 89 9.99 -18.87 66.09
N MET A 90 10.40 -17.67 65.68
CA MET A 90 10.76 -17.36 64.29
C MET A 90 12.28 -17.26 64.17
N ARG A 91 12.87 -18.11 63.31
CA ARG A 91 14.27 -18.00 62.88
C ARG A 91 14.29 -17.54 61.43
N LEU A 92 14.85 -16.36 61.19
CA LEU A 92 15.10 -15.81 59.87
C LEU A 92 16.61 -15.72 59.68
N PHE A 93 17.15 -16.39 58.67
CA PHE A 93 18.59 -16.41 58.39
C PHE A 93 18.85 -16.51 56.90
N GLU A 94 20.00 -16.00 56.46
CA GLU A 94 20.40 -16.05 55.06
C GLU A 94 20.51 -17.51 54.60
N SER A 95 20.00 -17.79 53.41
CA SER A 95 20.11 -19.12 52.83
C SER A 95 21.49 -19.33 52.22
N ASP A 96 22.17 -20.42 52.55
CA ASP A 96 23.40 -20.85 51.87
C ASP A 96 23.21 -22.15 51.06
N LYS A 97 24.18 -22.45 50.19
CA LYS A 97 24.16 -23.64 49.32
C LYS A 97 24.18 -24.95 50.10
N GLU A 98 24.83 -24.98 51.26
CA GLU A 98 24.98 -26.21 52.05
C GLU A 98 23.69 -26.54 52.83
N LEU A 99 22.94 -25.51 53.22
CA LEU A 99 21.66 -25.61 53.91
C LEU A 99 20.59 -26.26 53.04
N TYR A 100 20.39 -25.80 51.81
CA TYR A 100 19.43 -26.46 50.91
C TYR A 100 19.91 -27.84 50.46
N GLY A 101 21.21 -28.15 50.63
CA GLY A 101 21.81 -29.42 50.31
C GLY A 101 21.77 -30.43 51.46
N LYS A 102 22.96 -30.88 51.87
CA LYS A 102 23.14 -31.96 52.86
C LYS A 102 22.62 -31.60 54.26
N TYR A 103 22.54 -30.31 54.60
CA TYR A 103 22.12 -29.87 55.94
C TYR A 103 20.64 -29.51 56.06
N PHE A 104 19.84 -29.69 55.01
CA PHE A 104 18.44 -29.27 54.99
C PHE A 104 17.62 -29.88 56.12
N LEU A 105 17.80 -31.18 56.36
CA LEU A 105 17.06 -31.90 57.39
C LEU A 105 17.47 -31.49 58.83
N ASN A 106 18.59 -30.77 59.01
CA ASN A 106 18.95 -30.19 60.31
C ASN A 106 17.93 -29.14 60.76
N LEU A 107 17.18 -28.52 59.84
CA LEU A 107 16.09 -27.59 60.16
C LEU A 107 15.02 -28.24 61.03
N LEU A 108 14.75 -29.53 60.83
CA LEU A 108 13.76 -30.29 61.60
C LEU A 108 14.16 -30.39 63.08
N ARG A 109 15.47 -30.35 63.37
CA ARG A 109 16.05 -30.55 64.70
C ARG A 109 16.30 -29.26 65.49
N ALA A 110 15.94 -28.10 64.96
CA ALA A 110 16.14 -26.82 65.64
C ALA A 110 15.22 -26.69 66.88
N GLY A 111 15.74 -26.64 68.11
CA GLY A 111 14.88 -26.43 69.29
C GLY A 111 14.51 -24.96 69.51
N PHE A 112 13.83 -24.67 70.63
CA PHE A 112 13.40 -23.33 71.03
C PHE A 112 13.49 -23.19 72.57
N LEU A 113 13.27 -21.99 73.11
CA LEU A 113 13.27 -21.77 74.56
C LEU A 113 11.99 -22.30 75.20
N ALA A 114 12.15 -23.26 76.11
CA ALA A 114 11.05 -23.82 76.89
C ALA A 114 10.32 -22.75 77.73
N ASP A 115 9.02 -22.94 77.91
CA ASP A 115 8.13 -22.00 78.59
C ASP A 115 8.52 -21.74 80.05
N VAL A 116 8.99 -22.77 80.77
CA VAL A 116 9.54 -22.69 82.13
C VAL A 116 10.67 -21.67 82.27
N LYS A 117 11.37 -21.33 81.19
CA LYS A 117 12.51 -20.41 81.21
C LYS A 117 12.20 -19.01 80.67
N LEU A 118 10.97 -18.74 80.20
CA LEU A 118 10.63 -17.47 79.55
C LEU A 118 10.90 -16.24 80.43
N ASN A 119 10.59 -16.31 81.72
CA ASN A 119 10.82 -15.20 82.66
C ASN A 119 12.31 -14.87 82.84
N ALA A 120 13.20 -15.85 82.67
CA ALA A 120 14.64 -15.65 82.78
C ALA A 120 15.24 -14.93 81.55
N TYR A 121 14.53 -14.93 80.42
CA TYR A 121 15.04 -14.45 79.12
C TYR A 121 14.24 -13.26 78.55
N LYS A 122 13.16 -12.85 79.23
CA LYS A 122 12.32 -11.71 78.84
C LYS A 122 13.18 -10.44 78.74
N ASN A 123 13.11 -9.77 77.59
CA ASN A 123 13.88 -8.56 77.25
C ASN A 123 15.41 -8.76 77.07
N GLN A 124 15.92 -10.00 77.00
CA GLN A 124 17.32 -10.25 76.67
C GLN A 124 17.54 -10.32 75.15
N ASN A 125 18.79 -10.21 74.71
CA ASN A 125 19.15 -10.56 73.33
C ASN A 125 19.17 -12.08 73.17
N ILE A 126 18.32 -12.61 72.28
CA ILE A 126 18.19 -14.07 72.07
C ILE A 126 19.50 -14.71 71.56
N ASP A 127 20.39 -13.94 70.94
CA ASP A 127 21.68 -14.43 70.42
C ASP A 127 22.64 -14.88 71.51
N THR A 128 22.40 -14.43 72.76
CA THR A 128 23.21 -14.80 73.92
C THR A 128 22.75 -16.10 74.60
N ILE A 129 21.69 -16.71 74.08
CA ILE A 129 21.04 -17.86 74.69
C ILE A 129 21.30 -19.10 73.84
N GLU A 130 21.83 -20.16 74.45
CA GLU A 130 22.02 -21.44 73.79
C GLU A 130 20.67 -22.14 73.61
N LEU A 131 20.25 -22.29 72.35
CA LEU A 131 19.01 -22.97 72.01
C LEU A 131 19.26 -24.49 71.96
N PRO A 132 18.45 -25.31 72.65
CA PRO A 132 18.61 -26.76 72.60
C PRO A 132 18.40 -27.29 71.18
N GLN A 133 18.99 -28.44 70.86
CA GLN A 133 18.61 -29.23 69.70
C GLN A 133 17.57 -30.27 70.12
N GLU A 134 16.61 -30.53 69.23
CA GLU A 134 15.67 -31.63 69.42
C GLU A 134 16.44 -32.96 69.41
N GLN A 135 16.08 -33.84 70.35
CA GLN A 135 16.72 -35.15 70.49
C GLN A 135 16.28 -36.13 69.41
N TYR A 136 15.05 -35.95 68.90
CA TYR A 136 14.50 -36.80 67.86
C TYR A 136 15.21 -36.56 66.52
N VAL A 137 15.61 -37.65 65.88
CA VAL A 137 16.18 -37.67 64.53
C VAL A 137 15.15 -38.31 63.60
N PRO A 138 14.56 -37.56 62.67
CA PRO A 138 13.58 -38.10 61.74
C PRO A 138 14.13 -39.26 60.91
N ASN A 139 13.34 -40.31 60.74
CA ASN A 139 13.61 -41.43 59.86
C ASN A 139 13.31 -41.03 58.41
N GLU A 140 14.37 -40.96 57.61
CA GLU A 140 14.29 -40.57 56.19
C GLU A 140 13.67 -41.67 55.29
N TYR A 141 13.36 -42.86 55.81
CA TYR A 141 12.79 -43.99 55.05
C TYR A 141 11.48 -44.50 55.66
N ALA A 142 10.69 -43.60 56.25
CA ALA A 142 9.48 -43.96 56.99
C ALA A 142 8.24 -44.20 56.11
N LEU A 143 8.30 -43.89 54.81
CA LEU A 143 7.20 -44.05 53.87
C LEU A 143 7.28 -45.37 53.10
N SER A 144 6.12 -45.95 52.79
CA SER A 144 6.04 -47.03 51.79
C SER A 144 6.41 -46.50 50.40
N GLU A 145 6.84 -47.38 49.49
CA GLU A 145 7.19 -46.98 48.12
C GLU A 145 6.03 -46.27 47.40
N GLU A 146 4.79 -46.77 47.56
CA GLU A 146 3.58 -46.19 46.98
C GLU A 146 3.32 -44.77 47.51
N HIS A 147 3.39 -44.57 48.84
CA HIS A 147 3.20 -43.25 49.45
C HIS A 147 4.32 -42.28 49.11
N LEU A 148 5.56 -42.75 49.08
CA LEU A 148 6.73 -41.94 48.73
C LEU A 148 6.60 -41.43 47.30
N TYR A 149 6.29 -42.32 46.36
CA TYR A 149 6.13 -41.96 44.96
C TYR A 149 5.01 -40.94 44.76
N SER A 150 3.84 -41.16 45.38
CA SER A 150 2.74 -40.20 45.28
C SER A 150 3.08 -38.84 45.87
N LEU A 151 3.70 -38.79 47.05
CA LEU A 151 4.03 -37.53 47.72
C LEU A 151 5.13 -36.74 47.00
N VAL A 152 6.19 -37.41 46.51
CA VAL A 152 7.25 -36.74 45.74
C VAL A 152 6.68 -36.18 44.44
N THR A 153 5.88 -36.96 43.72
CA THR A 153 5.20 -36.51 42.49
C THR A 153 4.30 -35.31 42.76
N ALA A 154 3.47 -35.39 43.80
CA ALA A 154 2.57 -34.33 44.20
C ALA A 154 3.32 -33.05 44.54
N LEU A 155 4.41 -33.15 45.32
CA LEU A 155 5.18 -32.00 45.76
C LEU A 155 5.90 -31.34 44.58
N LEU A 156 6.48 -32.12 43.67
CA LEU A 156 7.11 -31.59 42.47
C LEU A 156 6.08 -30.89 41.58
N TYR A 157 4.88 -31.45 41.42
CA TYR A 157 3.80 -30.79 40.69
C TYR A 157 3.38 -29.46 41.35
N ALA A 158 3.20 -29.45 42.66
CA ALA A 158 2.83 -28.24 43.40
C ALA A 158 3.94 -27.18 43.37
N ALA A 159 5.21 -27.60 43.37
CA ALA A 159 6.36 -26.70 43.28
C ALA A 159 6.51 -26.05 41.91
N ASP A 160 6.06 -26.70 40.83
CA ASP A 160 6.04 -26.16 39.47
C ASP A 160 4.83 -25.24 39.20
N SER A 161 3.86 -25.22 40.12
CA SER A 161 2.66 -24.38 40.06
C SER A 161 2.75 -23.17 40.97
N TYR A 162 2.17 -22.04 40.54
CA TYR A 162 2.11 -20.83 41.35
C TYR A 162 1.19 -20.97 42.57
N ILE A 163 0.08 -21.70 42.46
CA ILE A 163 -0.99 -21.72 43.48
C ILE A 163 -1.29 -23.09 44.08
N GLU A 164 -0.84 -24.18 43.46
CA GLU A 164 -1.17 -25.52 43.94
C GLU A 164 -0.40 -25.86 45.23
N GLN A 165 -1.06 -26.63 46.09
CA GLN A 165 -0.56 -27.08 47.39
C GLN A 165 -1.05 -28.51 47.69
N ILE A 166 -0.14 -29.37 48.13
CA ILE A 166 -0.46 -30.74 48.52
C ILE A 166 -0.87 -30.79 49.98
N LYS A 167 -1.92 -31.55 50.25
CA LYS A 167 -2.49 -31.71 51.60
C LYS A 167 -2.38 -33.17 52.01
N VAL A 168 -1.59 -33.43 53.04
CA VAL A 168 -1.26 -34.77 53.51
C VAL A 168 -1.97 -35.00 54.82
N ILE A 169 -2.84 -36.01 54.88
CA ILE A 169 -3.47 -36.44 56.13
C ILE A 169 -2.58 -37.52 56.73
N VAL A 170 -1.99 -37.22 57.89
CA VAL A 170 -1.08 -38.13 58.60
C VAL A 170 -1.88 -39.31 59.17
N ASP A 171 -1.25 -40.49 59.17
CA ASP A 171 -1.82 -41.78 59.60
C ASP A 171 -1.78 -42.00 61.13
N GLU A 172 -1.10 -41.12 61.86
CA GLU A 172 -0.94 -41.13 63.31
C GLU A 172 -1.59 -39.91 63.97
N GLU A 173 -1.95 -40.02 65.25
CA GLU A 173 -2.51 -38.95 66.07
C GLU A 173 -1.77 -38.79 67.40
N GLY A 174 -2.07 -37.72 68.13
CA GLY A 174 -1.50 -37.47 69.46
C GLY A 174 0.01 -37.38 69.45
N ASP A 175 0.65 -37.98 70.45
CA ASP A 175 2.11 -37.97 70.63
C ASP A 175 2.88 -38.40 69.37
N ASN A 176 2.36 -39.42 68.67
CA ASN A 176 3.02 -40.00 67.51
C ASN A 176 3.00 -39.07 66.30
N TYR A 177 2.01 -38.17 66.20
CA TYR A 177 1.90 -37.25 65.06
C TYR A 177 3.15 -36.39 64.91
N ASN A 178 3.69 -35.84 66.00
CA ASN A 178 4.86 -34.94 65.96
C ASN A 178 6.03 -35.60 65.23
N HIS A 179 6.37 -36.83 65.64
CA HIS A 179 7.44 -37.61 65.03
C HIS A 179 7.09 -38.04 63.60
N ARG A 180 5.87 -38.56 63.40
CA ARG A 180 5.41 -39.03 62.10
C ARG A 180 5.40 -37.93 61.04
N ALA A 181 4.99 -36.72 61.39
CA ALA A 181 5.00 -35.57 60.48
C ALA A 181 6.43 -35.20 60.03
N LEU A 182 7.39 -35.23 60.96
CA LEU A 182 8.80 -34.98 60.64
C LEU A 182 9.40 -36.09 59.79
N ASP A 183 9.05 -37.35 60.07
CA ASP A 183 9.43 -38.52 59.27
C ASP A 183 8.94 -38.40 57.82
N ILE A 184 7.68 -38.02 57.61
CA ILE A 184 7.11 -37.82 56.28
C ILE A 184 7.88 -36.72 55.54
N ILE A 185 8.11 -35.57 56.18
CA ILE A 185 8.88 -34.47 55.58
C ILE A 185 10.30 -34.93 55.22
N ALA A 186 10.99 -35.61 56.14
CA ALA A 186 12.34 -36.10 55.91
C ALA A 186 12.39 -37.10 54.74
N SER A 187 11.45 -38.05 54.70
CA SER A 187 11.33 -39.01 53.62
C SER A 187 11.05 -38.36 52.27
N VAL A 188 10.19 -37.34 52.19
CA VAL A 188 9.91 -36.67 50.91
C VAL A 188 11.08 -35.79 50.47
N TYR A 189 11.57 -34.89 51.34
CA TYR A 189 12.57 -33.88 50.97
C TYR A 189 13.93 -34.47 50.65
N ARG A 190 14.23 -35.70 51.11
CA ARG A 190 15.37 -36.49 50.66
C ARG A 190 15.43 -36.66 49.13
N TYR A 191 14.28 -36.70 48.46
CA TYR A 191 14.18 -36.90 47.01
C TYR A 191 13.86 -35.61 46.23
N ILE A 192 13.83 -34.46 46.89
CA ILE A 192 13.57 -33.16 46.24
C ILE A 192 14.90 -32.45 45.92
N PRO A 193 15.16 -32.07 44.64
CA PRO A 193 16.32 -31.29 44.24
C PRO A 193 16.50 -30.00 45.06
N TYR A 194 17.75 -29.62 45.32
CA TYR A 194 18.10 -28.53 46.22
C TYR A 194 17.47 -27.20 45.84
N ASN A 195 17.44 -26.88 44.54
CA ASN A 195 16.81 -25.65 44.06
C ASN A 195 15.29 -25.64 44.31
N ILE A 196 14.61 -26.78 44.16
CA ILE A 196 13.16 -26.90 44.34
C ILE A 196 12.77 -26.76 45.81
N ARG A 197 13.65 -27.13 46.76
CA ARG A 197 13.41 -26.92 48.20
C ARG A 197 13.21 -25.44 48.56
N MET A 198 13.66 -24.51 47.71
CA MET A 198 13.45 -23.08 47.92
C MET A 198 11.99 -22.68 47.70
N THR A 199 11.33 -23.26 46.69
CA THR A 199 9.94 -22.95 46.32
C THR A 199 8.93 -23.91 46.95
N ALA A 200 9.39 -25.08 47.41
CA ALA A 200 8.61 -26.08 48.11
C ALA A 200 8.75 -25.93 49.63
N GLY A 201 8.03 -24.99 50.24
CA GLY A 201 7.90 -24.90 51.70
C GLY A 201 6.98 -25.99 52.26
N PHE A 202 7.02 -26.20 53.58
CA PHE A 202 6.11 -27.13 54.27
C PHE A 202 5.57 -26.58 55.58
N SER A 203 4.41 -27.10 56.01
CA SER A 203 3.84 -26.83 57.32
C SER A 203 3.23 -28.09 57.94
N THR A 204 3.49 -28.33 59.22
CA THR A 204 2.76 -29.33 60.02
C THR A 204 1.59 -28.68 60.76
N TYR A 205 0.63 -29.50 61.19
CA TYR A 205 -0.60 -29.05 61.83
C TYR A 205 -1.33 -27.94 61.05
N ALA A 206 -1.40 -28.10 59.74
CA ALA A 206 -2.17 -27.21 58.89
C ALA A 206 -3.66 -27.27 59.28
N ASP A 207 -4.36 -26.14 59.11
CA ASP A 207 -5.74 -25.99 59.53
C ASP A 207 -6.63 -25.74 58.30
N PRO A 208 -7.68 -26.55 58.07
CA PRO A 208 -8.58 -26.38 56.94
C PRO A 208 -9.26 -25.01 56.86
N ALA A 209 -9.36 -24.29 57.99
CA ALA A 209 -10.04 -23.00 58.08
C ALA A 209 -9.16 -21.78 57.74
N PHE A 210 -7.83 -21.93 57.69
CA PHE A 210 -6.91 -20.81 57.45
C PHE A 210 -6.28 -20.88 56.06
N ARG A 211 -6.14 -19.72 55.42
CA ARG A 211 -5.41 -19.59 54.17
C ARG A 211 -3.91 -19.61 54.48
N ILE A 212 -3.20 -20.57 53.92
CA ILE A 212 -1.75 -20.72 54.06
C ILE A 212 -1.07 -20.14 52.80
N PRO A 213 0.06 -19.43 52.91
CA PRO A 213 0.74 -18.84 51.75
C PRO A 213 1.13 -19.84 50.67
N ASP A 214 1.08 -19.42 49.41
CA ASP A 214 1.35 -20.26 48.24
C ASP A 214 2.78 -20.84 48.21
N ARG A 215 3.72 -20.24 48.97
CA ARG A 215 5.10 -20.76 49.15
C ARG A 215 5.16 -22.02 50.03
N VAL A 216 4.12 -22.31 50.82
CA VAL A 216 4.00 -23.58 51.54
C VAL A 216 3.32 -24.58 50.63
N LYS A 217 4.12 -25.42 49.96
CA LYS A 217 3.63 -26.41 49.00
C LYS A 217 3.15 -27.68 49.63
N MET A 218 3.68 -28.08 50.78
CA MET A 218 3.27 -29.29 51.50
C MET A 218 2.65 -28.98 52.86
N GLN A 219 1.43 -29.41 53.08
CA GLN A 219 0.69 -29.17 54.31
C GLN A 219 0.28 -30.48 54.95
N LEU A 220 0.72 -30.73 56.19
CA LEU A 220 0.39 -31.94 56.92
C LEU A 220 -0.74 -31.63 57.91
N TYR A 221 -1.79 -32.44 57.86
CA TYR A 221 -3.02 -32.34 58.64
C TYR A 221 -3.20 -33.55 59.55
N THR A 222 -3.85 -33.36 60.69
CA THR A 222 -4.33 -34.44 61.57
C THR A 222 -5.54 -35.15 60.95
N ARG A 223 -5.97 -36.31 61.50
CA ARG A 223 -7.13 -37.05 60.95
C ARG A 223 -8.43 -36.26 60.99
N GLU A 224 -8.54 -35.27 61.88
CA GLU A 224 -9.71 -34.38 61.96
C GLU A 224 -10.01 -33.65 60.64
N ALA A 225 -9.04 -33.55 59.72
CA ALA A 225 -9.21 -32.91 58.42
C ALA A 225 -9.83 -33.82 57.34
N VAL A 226 -10.01 -35.12 57.60
CA VAL A 226 -10.61 -36.07 56.64
C VAL A 226 -11.98 -35.57 56.19
N GLY A 227 -12.18 -35.52 54.87
CA GLY A 227 -13.43 -35.05 54.25
C GLY A 227 -13.63 -33.52 54.26
N LYS A 228 -12.72 -32.75 54.85
CA LYS A 228 -12.79 -31.26 54.92
C LYS A 228 -11.89 -30.57 53.89
N LEU A 229 -10.95 -31.30 53.30
CA LEU A 229 -9.95 -30.77 52.39
C LEU A 229 -10.38 -30.90 50.93
N LYS A 230 -9.91 -29.99 50.07
CA LYS A 230 -10.12 -29.99 48.62
C LYS A 230 -8.78 -29.89 47.87
N GLY A 231 -8.78 -30.29 46.60
CA GLY A 231 -7.59 -30.30 45.74
C GLY A 231 -6.80 -31.60 45.89
N ILE A 232 -5.46 -31.52 45.79
CA ILE A 232 -4.58 -32.68 45.92
C ILE A 232 -4.49 -33.08 47.40
N VAL A 233 -5.21 -34.15 47.77
CA VAL A 233 -5.27 -34.68 49.14
C VAL A 233 -4.74 -36.11 49.15
N ILE A 234 -3.74 -36.38 49.97
CA ILE A 234 -3.13 -37.70 50.13
C ILE A 234 -3.36 -38.17 51.57
N ASP A 235 -4.14 -39.25 51.74
CA ASP A 235 -4.40 -39.87 53.04
C ASP A 235 -3.45 -41.07 53.24
N LEU A 236 -2.52 -40.95 54.20
CA LEU A 236 -1.52 -41.99 54.47
C LEU A 236 -2.09 -43.26 55.11
N SER A 237 -3.29 -43.20 55.69
CA SER A 237 -3.99 -44.39 56.20
C SER A 237 -4.56 -45.26 55.09
N GLN A 238 -4.62 -44.75 53.86
CA GLN A 238 -5.16 -45.44 52.70
C GLN A 238 -4.03 -45.86 51.76
N LYS A 239 -4.23 -46.99 51.07
CA LYS A 239 -3.36 -47.39 49.95
C LYS A 239 -3.47 -46.38 48.82
N GLN A 240 -2.35 -46.00 48.24
CA GLN A 240 -2.33 -45.09 47.10
C GLN A 240 -2.57 -45.87 45.81
N LYS A 241 -3.38 -45.30 44.93
CA LYS A 241 -3.65 -45.83 43.60
C LYS A 241 -3.02 -44.94 42.54
N ASN A 242 -2.74 -45.49 41.36
CA ASN A 242 -2.24 -44.71 40.23
C ASN A 242 -3.22 -43.61 39.77
N GLU A 243 -4.53 -43.82 39.99
CA GLU A 243 -5.60 -42.83 39.75
C GLU A 243 -5.40 -41.55 40.59
N ASP A 244 -4.74 -41.67 41.76
CA ASP A 244 -4.48 -40.54 42.66
C ASP A 244 -3.43 -39.56 42.09
N LEU A 245 -2.84 -39.85 40.92
CA LEU A 245 -1.83 -39.04 40.24
C LEU A 245 -2.26 -38.54 38.86
N GLU A 246 -3.54 -38.60 38.51
CA GLU A 246 -4.04 -38.15 37.20
C GLU A 246 -3.77 -36.67 36.90
N TYR A 247 -3.64 -35.83 37.93
CA TYR A 247 -3.31 -34.41 37.78
C TYR A 247 -1.89 -34.15 37.27
N ALA A 248 -0.96 -35.11 37.45
CA ALA A 248 0.45 -34.92 37.13
C ALA A 248 0.76 -35.35 35.68
N PRO A 249 1.50 -34.55 34.90
CA PRO A 249 1.99 -34.97 33.58
C PRO A 249 2.87 -36.21 33.66
N GLU A 250 2.82 -37.06 32.63
CA GLU A 250 3.64 -38.29 32.56
C GLU A 250 5.15 -38.02 32.65
N GLU A 251 5.59 -36.86 32.18
CA GLU A 251 6.99 -36.46 32.27
C GLU A 251 7.46 -36.25 33.70
N LEU A 252 6.59 -35.65 34.52
CA LEU A 252 6.84 -35.39 35.93
C LEU A 252 6.77 -36.69 36.74
N LYS A 253 5.84 -37.58 36.43
CA LYS A 253 5.78 -38.94 37.00
C LYS A 253 7.07 -39.72 36.76
N LYS A 254 7.53 -39.76 35.50
CA LYS A 254 8.81 -40.41 35.14
C LYS A 254 10.00 -39.79 35.86
N PHE A 255 10.06 -38.46 35.96
CA PHE A 255 11.12 -37.78 36.69
C PHE A 255 11.10 -38.12 38.19
N SER A 256 9.92 -38.09 38.82
CA SER A 256 9.73 -38.44 40.23
C SER A 256 10.17 -39.88 40.52
N ARG A 257 9.78 -40.83 39.66
CA ARG A 257 10.17 -42.24 39.75
C ARG A 257 11.70 -42.38 39.62
N MET A 258 12.29 -41.70 38.64
CA MET A 258 13.75 -41.69 38.46
C MET A 258 14.47 -41.21 39.72
N LEU A 259 14.01 -40.12 40.35
CA LEU A 259 14.63 -39.60 41.57
C LEU A 259 14.61 -40.61 42.72
N ILE A 260 13.54 -41.40 42.83
CA ILE A 260 13.37 -42.41 43.88
C ILE A 260 14.23 -43.65 43.60
N ASP A 261 14.22 -44.14 42.36
CA ASP A 261 14.85 -45.41 41.99
C ASP A 261 16.38 -45.33 41.91
N VAL A 262 16.95 -44.14 41.67
CA VAL A 262 18.41 -43.99 41.62
C VAL A 262 19.06 -44.19 43.00
N PRO A 263 20.24 -44.82 43.09
CA PRO A 263 20.98 -44.95 44.34
C PRO A 263 21.31 -43.59 44.96
N ASP A 264 21.43 -43.56 46.28
CA ASP A 264 21.66 -42.33 47.06
C ASP A 264 22.88 -41.52 46.59
N GLU A 265 24.00 -42.19 46.31
CA GLU A 265 25.22 -41.53 45.80
C GLU A 265 25.02 -40.88 44.43
N SER A 266 24.24 -41.52 43.55
CA SER A 266 23.93 -41.00 42.22
C SER A 266 22.94 -39.84 42.31
N ARG A 267 21.96 -39.92 43.22
CA ARG A 267 21.02 -38.83 43.49
C ARG A 267 21.72 -37.60 44.02
N GLU A 268 22.65 -37.77 44.96
CA GLU A 268 23.45 -36.68 45.51
C GLU A 268 24.26 -36.00 44.41
N LYS A 269 24.94 -36.77 43.55
CA LYS A 269 25.65 -36.22 42.38
C LYS A 269 24.72 -35.45 41.47
N LEU A 270 23.53 -35.99 41.17
CA LEU A 270 22.53 -35.32 40.34
C LEU A 270 22.06 -33.99 40.95
N PHE A 271 21.78 -33.95 42.25
CA PHE A 271 21.38 -32.72 42.95
C PHE A 271 22.49 -31.68 42.98
N MET A 272 23.73 -32.10 43.19
CA MET A 272 24.90 -31.22 43.09
C MET A 272 25.10 -30.70 41.67
N GLU A 273 24.80 -31.48 40.64
CA GLU A 273 24.83 -31.04 39.25
C GLU A 273 23.76 -29.98 38.96
N PHE A 274 22.52 -30.18 39.43
CA PHE A 274 21.46 -29.18 39.32
C PHE A 274 21.83 -27.89 40.06
N GLN A 275 22.35 -28.00 41.28
CA GLN A 275 22.77 -26.85 42.06
C GLN A 275 23.92 -26.08 41.40
N ARG A 276 24.86 -26.77 40.75
CA ARG A 276 25.94 -26.13 39.97
C ARG A 276 25.43 -25.46 38.71
N ALA A 277 24.44 -26.07 38.04
CA ALA A 277 23.87 -25.52 36.82
C ALA A 277 23.07 -24.24 37.10
N PHE A 278 22.23 -24.25 38.14
CA PHE A 278 21.28 -23.17 38.42
C PHE A 278 21.73 -22.20 39.53
N GLU A 279 22.88 -22.42 40.18
CA GLU A 279 23.48 -21.54 41.20
C GLU A 279 22.61 -21.09 42.41
N LEU A 280 21.48 -21.75 42.70
CA LEU A 280 20.39 -21.34 43.63
C LEU A 280 19.46 -20.22 43.12
N GLU A 281 19.39 -20.04 41.80
CA GLU A 281 18.29 -19.33 41.16
C GLU A 281 16.99 -20.16 41.19
N ASP A 282 15.84 -19.49 41.01
CA ASP A 282 14.51 -20.11 41.00
C ASP A 282 14.28 -20.94 39.73
N ALA A 283 15.04 -22.02 39.58
CA ALA A 283 14.84 -23.02 38.54
C ALA A 283 13.58 -23.85 38.86
N THR A 284 12.69 -23.93 37.88
CA THR A 284 11.42 -24.66 37.97
C THR A 284 11.63 -26.18 37.91
N VAL A 285 10.62 -26.97 38.26
CA VAL A 285 10.70 -28.43 38.11
C VAL A 285 10.86 -28.81 36.64
N ARG A 286 10.18 -28.10 35.75
CA ARG A 286 10.38 -28.23 34.29
C ARG A 286 11.85 -28.04 33.90
N ASP A 287 12.52 -27.00 34.38
CA ASP A 287 13.95 -26.75 34.05
C ASP A 287 14.83 -27.95 34.42
N HIS A 288 14.56 -28.59 35.58
CA HIS A 288 15.29 -29.79 36.01
C HIS A 288 15.02 -31.00 35.11
N ILE A 289 13.76 -31.21 34.72
CA ILE A 289 13.37 -32.28 33.79
C ILE A 289 14.05 -32.09 32.44
N VAL A 290 13.99 -30.87 31.89
CA VAL A 290 14.58 -30.53 30.59
C VAL A 290 16.10 -30.68 30.63
N LEU A 291 16.76 -30.18 31.67
CA LEU A 291 18.21 -30.33 31.84
C LEU A 291 18.60 -31.81 31.92
N TYR A 292 17.92 -32.61 32.75
CA TYR A 292 18.22 -34.03 32.90
C TYR A 292 18.11 -34.79 31.57
N ARG A 293 17.07 -34.51 30.79
CA ARG A 293 16.84 -35.20 29.51
C ARG A 293 17.82 -34.81 28.42
N ASN A 294 18.23 -33.54 28.38
CA ASN A 294 18.96 -32.99 27.24
C ASN A 294 20.47 -32.86 27.49
N LYS A 295 20.92 -32.81 28.74
CA LYS A 295 22.33 -32.58 29.09
C LYS A 295 23.29 -33.54 28.39
N THR A 296 22.95 -34.83 28.29
CA THR A 296 23.81 -35.81 27.61
C THR A 296 23.99 -35.46 26.13
N TYR A 297 22.90 -35.14 25.43
CA TYR A 297 22.93 -34.72 24.02
C TYR A 297 23.71 -33.42 23.81
N TRP A 298 23.68 -32.49 24.77
CA TRP A 298 24.50 -31.28 24.70
C TRP A 298 25.98 -31.51 24.90
N LEU A 299 26.39 -32.67 25.40
CA LEU A 299 27.79 -33.03 25.68
C LEU A 299 28.34 -34.07 24.70
N GLU A 300 27.51 -34.62 23.81
CA GLU A 300 27.95 -35.53 22.76
C GLU A 300 28.88 -34.82 21.75
N PRO A 301 29.78 -35.57 21.06
CA PRO A 301 30.63 -35.01 20.02
C PRO A 301 29.82 -34.31 18.93
N VAL A 302 30.29 -33.14 18.49
CA VAL A 302 29.54 -32.29 17.57
C VAL A 302 29.53 -32.87 16.16
N CYS A 303 28.34 -33.00 15.59
CA CYS A 303 28.11 -33.26 14.17
C CYS A 303 27.04 -32.29 13.63
N GLU A 304 26.73 -32.38 12.33
CA GLU A 304 25.74 -31.51 11.68
C GLU A 304 24.36 -31.58 12.37
N GLU A 305 23.93 -32.79 12.74
CA GLU A 305 22.67 -33.01 13.45
C GLU A 305 22.66 -32.35 14.84
N SER A 306 23.83 -32.22 15.49
CA SER A 306 23.96 -31.52 16.78
C SER A 306 23.57 -30.05 16.65
N TRP A 307 24.04 -29.35 15.61
CA TRP A 307 23.70 -27.92 15.41
C TRP A 307 22.20 -27.73 15.26
N ARG A 308 21.56 -28.56 14.43
CA ARG A 308 20.12 -28.51 14.22
C ARG A 308 19.35 -28.74 15.52
N GLN A 309 19.75 -29.72 16.32
CA GLN A 309 19.13 -30.02 17.60
C GLN A 309 19.33 -28.89 18.62
N TRP A 310 20.52 -28.31 18.69
CA TRP A 310 20.85 -27.20 19.60
C TRP A 310 20.09 -25.93 19.24
N ILE A 311 20.02 -25.58 17.96
CA ILE A 311 19.24 -24.42 17.48
C ILE A 311 17.76 -24.63 17.75
N SER A 312 17.23 -25.82 17.43
CA SER A 312 15.82 -26.15 17.67
C SER A 312 15.47 -26.14 19.17
N PHE A 313 16.37 -26.61 20.02
CA PHE A 313 16.20 -26.55 21.47
C PHE A 313 16.13 -25.09 21.96
N ALA A 314 17.08 -24.25 21.54
CA ALA A 314 17.12 -22.84 21.92
C ALA A 314 15.86 -22.08 21.50
N ASP A 315 15.41 -22.30 20.26
CA ASP A 315 14.19 -21.70 19.71
C ASP A 315 12.93 -22.17 20.46
N THR A 316 12.83 -23.46 20.76
CA THR A 316 11.70 -24.01 21.52
C THR A 316 11.63 -23.36 22.91
N GLU A 317 12.75 -23.22 23.61
CA GLU A 317 12.78 -22.57 24.91
C GLU A 317 12.54 -21.05 24.83
N ARG A 318 12.98 -20.38 23.77
CA ARG A 318 12.60 -18.98 23.49
C ARG A 318 11.10 -18.80 23.33
N ARG A 319 10.45 -19.64 22.49
CA ARG A 319 8.99 -19.60 22.26
C ARG A 319 8.19 -19.90 23.52
N ASN A 320 8.78 -20.60 24.50
CA ASN A 320 8.18 -20.90 25.78
C ASN A 320 8.33 -19.80 26.85
N GLY A 321 8.77 -18.59 26.47
CA GLY A 321 8.78 -17.42 27.36
C GLY A 321 10.15 -16.78 27.58
N GLY A 322 11.23 -17.27 26.96
CA GLY A 322 12.53 -16.61 26.86
C GLY A 322 13.35 -16.44 28.16
N GLU A 323 12.73 -16.50 29.33
CA GLU A 323 13.37 -16.31 30.64
C GLU A 323 13.72 -17.63 31.35
N SER A 324 13.68 -18.76 30.65
CA SER A 324 13.97 -20.06 31.25
C SER A 324 15.41 -20.16 31.77
N GLN A 325 15.55 -20.67 32.98
CA GLN A 325 16.86 -20.95 33.58
C GLN A 325 17.59 -22.06 32.83
N VAL A 326 16.87 -23.05 32.29
CA VAL A 326 17.51 -24.10 31.48
C VAL A 326 18.09 -23.56 30.18
N LEU A 327 17.47 -22.55 29.56
CA LEU A 327 18.02 -21.90 28.36
C LEU A 327 19.35 -21.19 28.66
N ARG A 328 19.46 -20.48 29.79
CA ARG A 328 20.71 -19.85 30.23
C ARG A 328 21.82 -20.87 30.48
N VAL A 329 21.49 -21.97 31.16
CA VAL A 329 22.42 -23.08 31.38
C VAL A 329 22.89 -23.66 30.05
N PHE A 330 21.95 -23.92 29.13
CA PHE A 330 22.27 -24.41 27.79
C PHE A 330 23.21 -23.46 27.05
N GLN A 331 22.87 -22.17 26.99
CA GLN A 331 23.71 -21.14 26.34
C GLN A 331 25.11 -21.10 26.95
N ALA A 332 25.25 -21.16 28.27
CA ALA A 332 26.54 -21.20 28.95
C ALA A 332 27.34 -22.47 28.63
N VAL A 333 26.68 -23.64 28.63
CA VAL A 333 27.30 -24.93 28.29
C VAL A 333 27.79 -24.91 26.85
N ILE A 334 26.94 -24.57 25.89
CA ILE A 334 27.28 -24.55 24.46
C ILE A 334 28.33 -23.48 24.16
N SER A 335 28.21 -22.28 24.72
CA SER A 335 29.23 -21.23 24.58
C SER A 335 30.60 -21.68 25.06
N LYS A 336 30.66 -22.34 26.23
CA LYS A 336 31.91 -22.90 26.74
C LYS A 336 32.47 -23.93 25.79
N ARG A 337 31.63 -24.85 25.29
CA ARG A 337 32.05 -25.88 24.33
C ARG A 337 32.58 -25.27 23.03
N VAL A 338 31.86 -24.31 22.46
CA VAL A 338 32.27 -23.58 21.23
C VAL A 338 33.67 -23.02 21.37
N LEU A 339 33.96 -22.38 22.51
CA LEU A 339 35.27 -21.80 22.79
C LEU A 339 36.35 -22.87 23.07
N THR A 340 36.05 -23.92 23.84
CA THR A 340 37.05 -24.92 24.22
C THR A 340 37.38 -25.92 23.11
N GLU A 341 36.39 -26.26 22.28
CA GLU A 341 36.51 -27.23 21.18
C GLU A 341 36.75 -26.54 19.82
N ASN A 342 36.83 -25.21 19.78
CA ASN A 342 37.02 -24.39 18.57
C ASN A 342 35.98 -24.68 17.48
N LEU A 343 34.70 -24.70 17.86
CA LEU A 343 33.62 -25.16 16.98
C LEU A 343 33.13 -24.12 15.95
N GLN A 344 33.66 -22.90 15.98
CA GLN A 344 33.24 -21.80 15.10
C GLN A 344 33.32 -22.18 13.62
N GLU A 345 34.37 -22.88 13.19
CA GLU A 345 34.50 -23.26 11.77
C GLU A 345 33.49 -24.34 11.38
N SER A 346 33.21 -25.30 12.26
CA SER A 346 32.15 -26.30 12.03
C SER A 346 30.78 -25.64 11.93
N TYR A 347 30.51 -24.66 12.79
CA TYR A 347 29.27 -23.88 12.75
C TYR A 347 29.15 -23.05 11.46
N ARG A 348 30.25 -22.41 11.03
CA ARG A 348 30.31 -21.65 9.78
C ARG A 348 29.94 -22.53 8.58
N VAL A 349 30.44 -23.76 8.51
CA VAL A 349 30.08 -24.71 7.43
C VAL A 349 28.57 -25.00 7.45
N TYR A 350 28.01 -25.29 8.63
CA TYR A 350 26.57 -25.51 8.79
C TYR A 350 25.74 -24.30 8.35
N LEU A 351 26.08 -23.09 8.82
CA LEU A 351 25.38 -21.87 8.47
C LEU A 351 25.47 -21.58 6.96
N LYS A 352 26.63 -21.85 6.33
CA LYS A 352 26.82 -21.69 4.89
C LYS A 352 25.93 -22.63 4.07
N ASP A 353 25.68 -23.84 4.55
CA ASP A 353 24.80 -24.79 3.86
C ASP A 353 23.31 -24.44 4.00
N ILE A 354 22.91 -23.77 5.09
CA ILE A 354 21.60 -23.11 5.18
C ILE A 354 21.53 -21.93 4.22
N LEU A 355 22.56 -21.08 4.23
CA LEU A 355 22.62 -19.85 3.45
C LEU A 355 22.50 -20.10 1.93
N LYS A 356 23.16 -21.13 1.40
CA LYS A 356 23.04 -21.54 -0.02
C LYS A 356 21.61 -21.88 -0.47
N ARG A 357 20.74 -22.27 0.47
CA ARG A 357 19.35 -22.64 0.20
C ARG A 357 18.39 -21.46 0.30
N GLN A 358 18.87 -20.28 0.73
CA GLN A 358 18.04 -19.11 0.96
C GLN A 358 17.59 -18.44 -0.34
N GLY A 359 16.34 -17.97 -0.34
CA GLY A 359 15.76 -17.21 -1.43
C GLY A 359 16.25 -15.77 -1.48
N MET A 360 16.00 -15.08 -2.60
CA MET A 360 16.55 -13.73 -2.86
C MET A 360 15.90 -12.63 -2.01
N GLU A 361 14.59 -12.74 -1.74
CA GLU A 361 13.81 -11.63 -1.15
C GLU A 361 13.83 -11.60 0.38
N ARG A 362 13.90 -12.77 1.04
CA ARG A 362 13.87 -12.90 2.49
C ARG A 362 14.51 -14.20 2.94
N PHE A 363 15.06 -14.20 4.15
CA PHE A 363 15.46 -15.41 4.85
C PHE A 363 14.23 -16.21 5.31
N ASP A 364 14.35 -17.53 5.33
CA ASP A 364 13.35 -18.43 5.87
C ASP A 364 13.47 -18.58 7.39
N GLU A 365 12.53 -19.33 7.99
CA GLU A 365 12.51 -19.58 9.44
C GLU A 365 13.75 -20.35 9.92
N GLU A 366 14.29 -21.27 9.11
CA GLU A 366 15.51 -22.04 9.44
C GLU A 366 16.69 -21.09 9.61
N MET A 367 16.87 -20.15 8.67
CA MET A 367 17.94 -19.17 8.72
C MET A 367 17.75 -18.16 9.85
N HIS A 368 16.54 -17.63 10.05
CA HIS A 368 16.27 -16.72 11.18
C HIS A 368 16.62 -17.35 12.53
N THR A 369 16.21 -18.61 12.72
CA THR A 369 16.47 -19.32 13.98
C THR A 369 17.97 -19.54 14.20
N ALA A 370 18.73 -19.83 13.13
CA ALA A 370 20.19 -19.97 13.19
C ALA A 370 20.89 -18.63 13.47
N LEU A 371 20.42 -17.53 12.88
CA LEU A 371 20.94 -16.18 13.14
C LEU A 371 20.75 -15.80 14.61
N ASP A 372 19.55 -15.99 15.17
CA ASP A 372 19.27 -15.73 16.59
C ASP A 372 20.16 -16.57 17.51
N PHE A 373 20.35 -17.86 17.17
CA PHE A 373 21.24 -18.74 17.93
C PHE A 373 22.69 -18.24 17.91
N THR A 374 23.17 -17.74 16.77
CA THR A 374 24.53 -17.17 16.66
C THR A 374 24.72 -15.98 17.59
N GLU A 375 23.71 -15.12 17.71
CA GLU A 375 23.76 -13.93 18.58
C GLU A 375 23.94 -14.31 20.06
N GLU A 376 23.22 -15.34 20.50
CA GLU A 376 23.16 -15.76 21.91
C GLU A 376 24.40 -16.55 22.38
N ILE A 377 25.03 -17.31 21.48
CA ILE A 377 26.14 -18.20 21.85
C ILE A 377 27.47 -17.46 21.76
N ALA A 378 28.21 -17.41 22.87
CA ALA A 378 29.53 -16.80 22.89
C ALA A 378 30.55 -17.67 22.13
N GLY A 379 31.42 -17.02 21.37
CA GLY A 379 32.38 -17.68 20.48
C GLY A 379 31.84 -17.97 19.08
N LEU A 380 30.52 -17.90 18.86
CA LEU A 380 29.95 -17.91 17.52
C LEU A 380 29.87 -16.51 16.94
N ASP A 381 30.18 -16.40 15.65
CA ASP A 381 30.14 -15.15 14.88
C ASP A 381 29.79 -15.39 13.40
N PHE A 382 29.43 -14.33 12.69
CA PHE A 382 29.09 -14.37 11.28
C PHE A 382 30.32 -14.15 10.41
N CYS A 383 30.45 -14.94 9.34
CA CYS A 383 31.45 -14.68 8.32
C CYS A 383 30.85 -13.80 7.22
N LEU A 384 31.21 -12.52 7.21
CA LEU A 384 30.75 -11.54 6.22
C LEU A 384 30.92 -12.03 4.77
N GLU A 385 32.07 -12.65 4.47
CA GLU A 385 32.40 -13.14 3.13
C GLU A 385 31.40 -14.19 2.62
N ASP A 386 30.86 -15.05 3.50
CA ASP A 386 29.87 -16.05 3.06
C ASP A 386 28.53 -15.41 2.67
N PHE A 387 28.11 -14.36 3.39
CA PHE A 387 26.91 -13.59 3.07
C PHE A 387 27.06 -12.76 1.80
N VAL A 388 28.21 -12.09 1.64
CA VAL A 388 28.52 -11.35 0.41
C VAL A 388 28.61 -12.28 -0.80
N ASN A 389 29.19 -13.48 -0.66
CA ASN A 389 29.21 -14.47 -1.73
C ASN A 389 27.80 -14.95 -2.09
N TRP A 390 26.96 -15.23 -1.08
CA TRP A 390 25.56 -15.58 -1.32
C TRP A 390 24.78 -14.46 -2.02
N GLU A 391 24.95 -13.20 -1.61
CA GLU A 391 24.32 -12.06 -2.29
C GLU A 391 24.74 -11.98 -3.75
N ASN A 392 26.04 -12.08 -4.03
CA ASN A 392 26.55 -12.02 -5.40
C ASN A 392 25.98 -13.14 -6.29
N GLU A 393 25.97 -14.38 -5.79
CA GLU A 393 25.56 -15.57 -6.54
C GLU A 393 24.04 -15.70 -6.65
N ALA A 394 23.31 -15.59 -5.54
CA ALA A 394 21.88 -15.83 -5.50
C ALA A 394 21.08 -14.57 -5.85
N VAL A 395 21.47 -13.40 -5.32
CA VAL A 395 20.67 -12.18 -5.45
C VAL A 395 21.06 -11.41 -6.71
N ILE A 396 22.31 -10.97 -6.82
CA ILE A 396 22.76 -10.11 -7.92
C ILE A 396 22.75 -10.87 -9.24
N ALA A 397 23.43 -12.02 -9.32
CA ALA A 397 23.43 -12.83 -10.54
C ALA A 397 22.04 -13.39 -10.85
N GLY A 398 21.27 -13.80 -9.82
CA GLY A 398 19.91 -14.30 -10.00
C GLY A 398 18.94 -13.28 -10.60
N VAL A 399 18.98 -12.03 -10.14
CA VAL A 399 18.17 -10.93 -10.71
C VAL A 399 18.61 -10.60 -12.13
N CYS A 400 19.93 -10.51 -12.38
CA CYS A 400 20.47 -10.26 -13.71
C CYS A 400 20.12 -11.37 -14.73
N GLN A 401 19.95 -12.62 -14.29
CA GLN A 401 19.51 -13.71 -15.16
C GLN A 401 18.01 -13.66 -15.45
N ARG A 402 17.17 -13.24 -14.50
CA ARG A 402 15.71 -13.16 -14.65
C ARG A 402 15.24 -11.94 -15.44
N HIS A 403 15.92 -10.82 -15.28
CA HIS A 403 15.55 -9.55 -15.88
C HIS A 403 16.68 -9.07 -16.79
N GLN A 404 16.43 -9.00 -18.10
CA GLN A 404 17.41 -8.45 -19.06
C GLN A 404 17.37 -6.92 -19.11
N ASP A 405 16.24 -6.31 -18.73
CA ASP A 405 16.06 -4.87 -18.70
C ASP A 405 16.60 -4.28 -17.39
N GLU A 406 17.55 -3.35 -17.50
CA GLU A 406 18.16 -2.64 -16.35
C GLU A 406 17.13 -1.90 -15.48
N ARG A 407 15.99 -1.47 -16.06
CA ARG A 407 14.90 -0.80 -15.34
C ARG A 407 14.16 -1.78 -14.44
N GLU A 408 13.85 -2.97 -14.95
CA GLU A 408 13.25 -4.04 -14.17
C GLU A 408 14.19 -4.52 -13.07
N GLN A 409 15.48 -4.70 -13.40
CA GLN A 409 16.52 -5.01 -12.42
C GLN A 409 16.53 -3.98 -11.27
N LYS A 410 16.54 -2.68 -11.59
CA LYS A 410 16.52 -1.60 -10.59
C LYS A 410 15.28 -1.69 -9.69
N ILE A 411 14.10 -1.90 -10.27
CA ILE A 411 12.85 -2.04 -9.51
C ILE A 411 12.95 -3.23 -8.55
N PHE A 412 13.45 -4.36 -9.04
CA PHE A 412 13.55 -5.58 -8.25
C PHE A 412 14.58 -5.47 -7.11
N PHE A 413 15.78 -4.93 -7.36
CA PHE A 413 16.77 -4.67 -6.30
C PHE A 413 16.24 -3.69 -5.24
N THR A 414 15.52 -2.65 -5.65
CA THR A 414 14.89 -1.70 -4.71
C THR A 414 13.85 -2.41 -3.84
N LYS A 415 13.07 -3.35 -4.41
CA LYS A 415 12.12 -4.18 -3.66
C LYS A 415 12.83 -5.09 -2.66
N ILE A 416 13.87 -5.82 -3.08
CA ILE A 416 14.65 -6.69 -2.20
C ILE A 416 15.21 -5.89 -1.02
N LYS A 417 15.86 -4.76 -1.28
CA LYS A 417 16.41 -3.89 -0.24
C LYS A 417 15.35 -3.47 0.78
N ALA A 418 14.17 -3.08 0.31
CA ALA A 418 13.06 -2.69 1.17
C ALA A 418 12.52 -3.86 2.02
N GLU A 419 12.53 -5.09 1.51
CA GLU A 419 12.15 -6.27 2.28
C GLU A 419 13.24 -6.68 3.29
N TRP A 420 14.51 -6.57 2.94
CA TRP A 420 15.62 -6.85 3.86
C TRP A 420 15.63 -5.89 5.06
N LEU A 421 15.38 -4.60 4.82
CA LEU A 421 15.22 -3.61 5.91
C LEU A 421 14.11 -3.96 6.90
N LYS A 422 13.07 -4.68 6.47
CA LYS A 422 11.95 -5.10 7.34
C LYS A 422 12.19 -6.43 8.03
N THR A 423 12.87 -7.35 7.37
CA THR A 423 12.88 -8.77 7.75
C THR A 423 14.21 -9.23 8.33
N MET A 424 15.36 -8.66 7.94
CA MET A 424 16.65 -9.09 8.47
C MET A 424 16.77 -8.80 9.97
N PRO A 425 17.43 -9.69 10.74
CA PRO A 425 17.61 -9.47 12.18
C PRO A 425 18.28 -8.13 12.49
N ASP A 426 17.76 -7.46 13.51
CA ASP A 426 18.33 -6.23 14.05
C ASP A 426 19.13 -6.57 15.32
N SER A 427 20.28 -7.21 15.10
CA SER A 427 21.07 -7.85 16.16
C SER A 427 22.53 -7.44 16.11
N LYS A 428 23.19 -7.49 17.28
CA LYS A 428 24.47 -6.82 17.49
C LYS A 428 25.61 -7.41 16.66
N LYS A 429 25.70 -8.74 16.52
CA LYS A 429 26.74 -9.38 15.71
C LYS A 429 26.41 -9.29 14.22
N PHE A 430 25.13 -9.38 13.85
CA PHE A 430 24.68 -9.40 12.44
C PHE A 430 24.68 -8.02 11.78
N GLU A 431 24.67 -6.93 12.55
CA GLU A 431 24.54 -5.57 12.03
C GLU A 431 25.60 -5.21 10.99
N LYS A 432 26.84 -5.68 11.17
CA LYS A 432 27.92 -5.47 10.18
C LYS A 432 27.62 -6.17 8.86
N VAL A 433 27.08 -7.40 8.90
CA VAL A 433 26.70 -8.15 7.70
C VAL A 433 25.54 -7.46 7.00
N LYS A 434 24.49 -7.13 7.74
CA LYS A 434 23.33 -6.40 7.23
C LYS A 434 23.71 -5.09 6.55
N SER A 435 24.58 -4.29 7.18
CA SER A 435 25.04 -3.01 6.61
C SER A 435 25.77 -3.22 5.28
N GLU A 436 26.72 -4.15 5.22
CA GLU A 436 27.49 -4.41 4.00
C GLU A 436 26.61 -4.90 2.84
N LEU A 437 25.63 -5.78 3.11
CA LEU A 437 24.67 -6.25 2.12
C LEU A 437 23.79 -5.10 1.59
N LEU A 438 23.34 -4.21 2.47
CA LEU A 438 22.53 -3.05 2.06
C LEU A 438 23.34 -2.04 1.24
N ASP A 439 24.59 -1.81 1.61
CA ASP A 439 25.52 -0.92 0.89
C ASP A 439 25.86 -1.50 -0.49
N SER A 440 26.10 -2.81 -0.58
CA SER A 440 26.30 -3.55 -1.83
C SER A 440 25.11 -3.39 -2.80
N LEU A 441 23.87 -3.55 -2.31
CA LEU A 441 22.68 -3.29 -3.11
C LEU A 441 22.55 -1.81 -3.54
N ASP A 442 22.93 -0.87 -2.68
CA ASP A 442 22.91 0.56 -3.02
C ASP A 442 23.87 0.89 -4.15
N ASP A 443 25.09 0.33 -4.13
CA ASP A 443 26.06 0.48 -5.19
C ASP A 443 25.53 -0.06 -6.52
N VAL A 444 24.92 -1.25 -6.51
CA VAL A 444 24.31 -1.85 -7.71
C VAL A 444 23.16 -0.98 -8.24
N ILE A 445 22.28 -0.52 -7.36
CA ILE A 445 21.16 0.36 -7.73
C ILE A 445 21.68 1.68 -8.31
N GLN A 446 22.72 2.27 -7.72
CA GLN A 446 23.31 3.52 -8.20
C GLN A 446 23.96 3.35 -9.57
N VAL A 447 24.68 2.24 -9.81
CA VAL A 447 25.25 1.92 -11.12
C VAL A 447 24.16 1.78 -12.19
N LEU A 448 23.06 1.08 -11.88
CA LEU A 448 21.91 0.97 -12.79
C LEU A 448 21.26 2.32 -13.05
N GLN A 449 21.10 3.17 -12.04
CA GLN A 449 20.58 4.53 -12.20
C GLN A 449 21.43 5.36 -13.17
N VAL A 450 22.76 5.30 -13.04
CA VAL A 450 23.67 6.02 -13.94
C VAL A 450 23.55 5.51 -15.37
N ARG A 451 23.51 4.19 -15.59
CA ARG A 451 23.36 3.61 -16.94
C ARG A 451 22.01 3.95 -17.58
N ILE A 452 20.92 3.83 -16.83
CA ILE A 452 19.57 4.19 -17.28
C ILE A 452 19.55 5.67 -17.71
N ARG A 453 20.15 6.55 -16.90
CA ARG A 453 20.25 7.99 -17.23
C ARG A 453 21.06 8.23 -18.51
N GLN A 454 22.21 7.56 -18.67
CA GLN A 454 23.02 7.66 -19.89
C GLN A 454 22.23 7.21 -21.13
N LYS A 455 21.57 6.05 -21.08
CA LYS A 455 20.76 5.54 -22.20
C LYS A 455 19.54 6.42 -22.49
N THR A 456 18.94 7.01 -21.46
CA THR A 456 17.85 7.99 -21.60
C THR A 456 18.32 9.20 -22.41
N GLU A 457 19.49 9.76 -22.07
CA GLU A 457 20.09 10.88 -22.82
C GLU A 457 20.53 10.50 -24.25
N GLU A 458 21.09 9.30 -24.44
CA GLU A 458 21.41 8.78 -25.78
C GLU A 458 20.16 8.65 -26.67
N GLU A 459 19.05 8.18 -26.11
CA GLU A 459 17.77 8.12 -26.81
C GLU A 459 17.23 9.53 -27.13
N LYS A 460 17.34 10.52 -26.23
CA LYS A 460 17.02 11.93 -26.54
C LYS A 460 17.80 12.45 -27.75
N VAL A 461 19.10 12.21 -27.79
CA VAL A 461 19.94 12.62 -28.93
C VAL A 461 19.49 11.97 -30.23
N LYS A 462 19.12 10.68 -30.20
CA LYS A 462 18.57 9.97 -31.36
C LYS A 462 17.21 10.54 -31.79
N ILE A 463 16.30 10.78 -30.85
CA ILE A 463 14.98 11.40 -31.09
C ILE A 463 15.15 12.77 -31.76
N LYS A 464 16.02 13.63 -31.20
CA LYS A 464 16.27 14.97 -31.75
C LYS A 464 16.77 14.91 -33.19
N ARG A 465 17.80 14.09 -33.46
CA ARG A 465 18.31 13.91 -34.84
C ARG A 465 17.24 13.35 -35.77
N PHE A 466 16.41 12.44 -35.30
CA PHE A 466 15.33 11.87 -36.10
C PHE A 466 14.29 12.94 -36.47
N ILE A 467 13.79 13.70 -35.49
CA ILE A 467 12.82 14.79 -35.71
C ILE A 467 13.41 15.84 -36.67
N GLN A 468 14.69 16.17 -36.57
CA GLN A 468 15.33 17.15 -37.45
C GLN A 468 15.79 16.59 -38.82
N SER A 469 15.58 15.29 -39.09
CA SER A 469 16.16 14.64 -40.27
C SER A 469 15.47 14.99 -41.59
N LYS A 470 14.23 15.48 -41.55
CA LYS A 470 13.41 15.78 -42.72
C LYS A 470 12.28 16.74 -42.36
N GLU A 471 11.64 17.30 -43.38
CA GLU A 471 10.37 18.00 -43.22
C GLU A 471 9.21 17.00 -43.06
N TRP A 472 8.36 17.26 -42.07
CA TRP A 472 7.21 16.40 -41.74
C TRP A 472 5.94 16.92 -42.39
N ASN A 473 5.15 15.99 -42.93
CA ASN A 473 3.90 16.27 -43.62
C ASN A 473 2.96 15.04 -43.56
N LEU A 474 1.80 15.16 -44.20
CA LEU A 474 0.78 14.13 -44.19
C LEU A 474 1.25 12.80 -44.84
N ASP A 475 2.18 12.83 -45.79
CA ASP A 475 2.65 11.61 -46.46
C ASP A 475 3.57 10.77 -45.57
N ASN A 476 4.25 11.41 -44.60
CA ASN A 476 5.28 10.77 -43.79
C ASN A 476 4.97 10.72 -42.28
N TRP A 477 3.80 11.17 -41.82
CA TRP A 477 3.43 11.23 -40.40
C TRP A 477 3.48 9.87 -39.68
N LYS A 478 3.11 8.77 -40.35
CA LYS A 478 3.15 7.41 -39.75
C LYS A 478 4.55 6.99 -39.30
N ILE A 479 5.59 7.61 -39.86
CA ILE A 479 6.98 7.38 -39.44
C ILE A 479 7.23 8.01 -38.06
N LEU A 480 6.63 9.18 -37.76
CA LEU A 480 6.67 9.79 -36.42
C LEU A 480 5.97 8.90 -35.39
N GLU A 481 4.77 8.41 -35.72
CA GLU A 481 3.99 7.55 -34.83
C GLU A 481 4.76 6.29 -34.42
N ARG A 482 5.39 5.61 -35.40
CA ARG A 482 6.22 4.43 -35.12
C ARG A 482 7.42 4.76 -34.24
N GLN A 483 8.07 5.90 -34.46
CA GLN A 483 9.19 6.30 -33.63
C GLN A 483 8.76 6.66 -32.21
N TYR A 484 7.59 7.30 -32.05
CA TYR A 484 7.01 7.59 -30.75
C TYR A 484 6.71 6.30 -29.98
N GLN A 485 6.08 5.32 -30.63
CA GLN A 485 5.79 4.00 -30.03
C GLN A 485 7.06 3.20 -29.69
N ALA A 486 8.18 3.49 -30.34
CA ALA A 486 9.47 2.83 -30.09
C ALA A 486 10.27 3.47 -28.95
N ILE A 487 9.77 4.54 -28.31
CA ILE A 487 10.44 5.19 -27.18
C ILE A 487 10.47 4.22 -25.99
N ILE A 488 11.67 3.96 -25.49
CA ILE A 488 11.89 3.02 -24.39
C ILE A 488 11.71 3.75 -23.05
N TYR A 489 12.25 4.95 -22.88
CA TYR A 489 12.26 5.67 -21.61
C TYR A 489 11.12 6.69 -21.53
N GLU A 490 10.23 6.56 -20.54
CA GLU A 490 9.00 7.38 -20.46
C GLU A 490 9.24 8.89 -20.47
N GLU A 491 10.31 9.36 -19.82
CA GLU A 491 10.68 10.78 -19.80
C GLU A 491 10.90 11.35 -21.22
N ASN A 492 11.26 10.50 -22.17
CA ASN A 492 11.54 10.89 -23.54
C ASN A 492 10.28 11.11 -24.39
N TYR A 493 9.09 10.66 -23.95
CA TYR A 493 7.83 11.05 -24.60
C TYR A 493 7.60 12.55 -24.53
N THR A 494 7.87 13.16 -23.37
CA THR A 494 7.79 14.61 -23.19
C THR A 494 8.81 15.34 -24.06
N PHE A 495 10.03 14.81 -24.14
CA PHE A 495 11.09 15.39 -24.97
C PHE A 495 10.74 15.31 -26.46
N PHE A 496 10.29 14.15 -26.94
CA PHE A 496 9.82 13.95 -28.31
C PHE A 496 8.74 14.95 -28.68
N SER A 497 7.69 15.06 -27.85
CA SER A 497 6.60 16.01 -28.10
C SER A 497 7.10 17.44 -28.17
N THR A 498 8.08 17.83 -27.35
CA THR A 498 8.57 19.21 -27.31
C THR A 498 9.39 19.52 -28.55
N GLU A 499 10.34 18.66 -28.91
CA GLU A 499 11.16 18.84 -30.11
C GLU A 499 10.33 18.76 -31.40
N LEU A 500 9.32 17.89 -31.45
CA LEU A 500 8.40 17.83 -32.60
C LEU A 500 7.60 19.14 -32.68
N ALA A 501 7.04 19.62 -31.56
CA ALA A 501 6.30 20.87 -31.55
C ALA A 501 7.15 22.06 -32.01
N ASP A 502 8.37 22.18 -31.50
CA ASP A 502 9.27 23.29 -31.85
C ASP A 502 9.68 23.20 -33.34
N CYS A 503 9.92 21.99 -33.88
CA CYS A 503 10.19 21.78 -35.31
C CYS A 503 9.00 22.18 -36.21
N LEU A 504 7.77 21.86 -35.79
CA LEU A 504 6.55 22.23 -36.51
C LEU A 504 6.26 23.73 -36.40
N ASP A 505 6.52 24.32 -35.22
CA ASP A 505 6.40 25.75 -34.98
C ASP A 505 7.35 26.53 -35.89
N ASP A 506 8.63 26.15 -35.96
CA ASP A 506 9.61 26.75 -36.87
C ASP A 506 9.16 26.65 -38.33
N THR A 507 8.59 25.52 -38.73
CA THR A 507 8.09 25.30 -40.10
C THR A 507 6.90 26.22 -40.41
N LEU A 508 5.96 26.37 -39.47
CA LEU A 508 4.80 27.27 -39.58
C LEU A 508 5.21 28.74 -39.52
N ALA A 509 6.11 29.11 -38.61
CA ALA A 509 6.59 30.46 -38.39
C ALA A 509 7.26 31.02 -39.64
N ASN A 510 8.14 30.23 -40.27
CA ASN A 510 8.85 30.60 -41.50
C ASN A 510 7.96 30.65 -42.75
N ARG A 511 6.75 30.06 -42.69
CA ARG A 511 5.78 30.13 -43.78
C ARG A 511 5.03 31.46 -43.75
N THR A 512 5.24 32.31 -44.75
CA THR A 512 4.63 33.65 -44.84
C THR A 512 3.11 33.58 -45.06
N ALA A 513 2.63 32.67 -45.90
CA ALA A 513 1.21 32.37 -46.11
C ALA A 513 1.02 31.00 -46.80
N PHE A 514 -0.21 30.48 -46.80
CA PHE A 514 -0.61 29.33 -47.62
C PHE A 514 -0.84 29.74 -49.08
N GLN A 515 -0.52 28.85 -50.01
CA GLN A 515 -0.68 29.08 -51.45
C GLN A 515 -2.16 28.96 -51.86
N ASP A 516 -2.86 27.96 -51.33
CA ASP A 516 -4.26 27.69 -51.58
C ASP A 516 -4.91 26.96 -50.38
N MET A 517 -6.23 26.76 -50.45
CA MET A 517 -7.00 26.07 -49.41
C MET A 517 -6.63 24.58 -49.27
N GLY A 518 -6.17 23.94 -50.35
CA GLY A 518 -5.76 22.53 -50.32
C GLY A 518 -4.51 22.34 -49.45
N GLN A 519 -3.52 23.20 -49.61
CA GLN A 519 -2.29 23.18 -48.82
C GLN A 519 -2.54 23.47 -47.33
N TYR A 520 -3.48 24.37 -47.02
CA TYR A 520 -3.90 24.63 -45.64
C TYR A 520 -4.57 23.40 -44.99
N GLU A 521 -5.51 22.76 -45.69
CA GLU A 521 -6.20 21.56 -45.21
C GLU A 521 -5.27 20.35 -45.07
N GLU A 522 -4.28 20.19 -45.96
CA GLU A 522 -3.26 19.15 -45.80
C GLU A 522 -2.44 19.33 -44.52
N TYR A 523 -2.03 20.57 -44.22
CA TYR A 523 -1.27 20.86 -43.00
C TYR A 523 -2.12 20.70 -41.73
N ARG A 524 -3.40 21.09 -41.81
CA ARG A 524 -4.38 20.87 -40.73
C ARG A 524 -4.56 19.38 -40.42
N ARG A 525 -4.85 18.57 -41.43
CA ARG A 525 -4.99 17.11 -41.29
C ARG A 525 -3.72 16.46 -40.75
N PHE A 526 -2.56 16.97 -41.14
CA PHE A 526 -1.28 16.49 -40.62
C PHE A 526 -1.12 16.80 -39.12
N LEU A 527 -1.45 18.02 -38.67
CA LEU A 527 -1.42 18.36 -37.24
C LEU A 527 -2.43 17.54 -36.44
N GLU A 528 -3.64 17.32 -36.96
CA GLU A 528 -4.65 16.44 -36.35
C GLU A 528 -4.10 15.02 -36.16
N CYS A 529 -3.37 14.48 -37.15
CA CYS A 529 -2.72 13.17 -37.02
C CYS A 529 -1.61 13.16 -35.94
N CYS A 530 -1.05 14.32 -35.61
CA CYS A 530 0.01 14.47 -34.62
C CYS A 530 -0.53 14.79 -33.20
N GLU A 531 -1.85 14.94 -33.00
CA GLU A 531 -2.46 15.28 -31.71
C GLU A 531 -2.00 14.33 -30.59
N ALA A 532 -2.04 13.01 -30.83
CA ALA A 532 -1.63 12.00 -29.86
C ALA A 532 -0.12 11.95 -29.58
N LEU A 533 0.70 12.58 -30.43
CA LEU A 533 2.16 12.64 -30.32
C LEU A 533 2.63 13.90 -29.59
N LEU A 534 1.71 14.84 -29.34
CA LEU A 534 2.00 16.16 -28.80
C LEU A 534 1.33 16.34 -27.44
N LYS A 535 1.95 17.16 -26.59
CA LYS A 535 1.29 17.65 -25.38
C LYS A 535 0.09 18.52 -25.76
N PRO A 536 -1.04 18.42 -25.02
CA PRO A 536 -2.26 19.17 -25.33
C PRO A 536 -2.03 20.68 -25.53
N ASP A 537 -1.24 21.30 -24.65
CA ASP A 537 -0.95 22.75 -24.73
C ASP A 537 -0.15 23.11 -25.98
N ARG A 538 0.82 22.26 -26.36
CA ARG A 538 1.65 22.47 -27.55
C ARG A 538 0.84 22.27 -28.83
N TYR A 539 0.02 21.22 -28.88
CA TYR A 539 -0.91 20.98 -29.99
C TYR A 539 -1.86 22.16 -30.17
N LYS A 540 -2.48 22.64 -29.08
CA LYS A 540 -3.37 23.79 -29.12
C LYS A 540 -2.67 25.05 -29.65
N ASN A 541 -1.46 25.35 -29.18
CA ASN A 541 -0.71 26.51 -29.66
C ASN A 541 -0.38 26.41 -31.17
N LEU A 542 0.00 25.22 -31.64
CA LEU A 542 0.26 24.99 -33.07
C LEU A 542 -1.01 25.14 -33.90
N MET A 543 -2.14 24.62 -33.42
CA MET A 543 -3.45 24.79 -34.07
C MET A 543 -3.88 26.25 -34.11
N GLU A 544 -3.74 27.00 -33.02
CA GLU A 544 -4.02 28.45 -33.01
C GLU A 544 -3.11 29.22 -33.98
N LEU A 545 -1.84 28.84 -34.08
CA LEU A 545 -0.90 29.45 -35.03
C LEU A 545 -1.28 29.11 -36.48
N LEU A 546 -1.64 27.86 -36.74
CA LEU A 546 -2.13 27.39 -38.03
C LEU A 546 -3.40 28.16 -38.44
N GLU A 547 -4.39 28.27 -37.57
CA GLU A 547 -5.63 29.00 -37.79
C GLU A 547 -5.36 30.48 -38.08
N ARG A 548 -4.47 31.13 -37.30
CA ARG A 548 -4.09 32.53 -37.55
C ARG A 548 -3.44 32.74 -38.92
N LYS A 549 -2.59 31.80 -39.36
CA LYS A 549 -1.94 31.86 -40.69
C LYS A 549 -2.88 31.43 -41.82
N GLY A 550 -3.84 30.56 -41.54
CA GLY A 550 -4.88 30.08 -42.45
C GLY A 550 -6.04 31.05 -42.63
N ALA A 551 -6.33 31.88 -41.63
CA ALA A 551 -7.44 32.86 -41.66
C ALA A 551 -7.42 33.73 -42.93
N PHE A 552 -6.22 34.05 -43.41
CA PHE A 552 -6.03 34.83 -44.63
C PHE A 552 -6.49 34.09 -45.91
N ILE A 553 -6.23 32.77 -46.02
CA ILE A 553 -6.69 31.97 -47.16
C ILE A 553 -8.19 31.64 -47.03
N GLU A 554 -8.68 31.42 -45.79
CA GLU A 554 -10.09 31.18 -45.52
C GLU A 554 -10.97 32.41 -45.84
N GLU A 555 -10.50 33.61 -45.52
CA GLU A 555 -11.20 34.87 -45.85
C GLU A 555 -11.22 35.09 -47.36
N LEU A 556 -10.11 34.82 -48.06
CA LEU A 556 -10.03 34.88 -49.51
C LEU A 556 -11.00 33.88 -50.17
N GLU A 557 -11.06 32.65 -49.67
CA GLU A 557 -11.93 31.59 -50.17
C GLU A 557 -13.41 31.95 -50.03
N LYS A 558 -13.79 32.57 -48.90
CA LYS A 558 -15.15 33.09 -48.68
C LYS A 558 -15.46 34.31 -49.56
N ALA A 559 -14.49 35.19 -49.80
CA ALA A 559 -14.71 36.40 -50.57
C ALA A 559 -14.78 36.14 -52.08
N ARG A 560 -14.05 35.13 -52.59
CA ARG A 560 -14.06 34.79 -54.02
C ARG A 560 -15.34 34.07 -54.47
N ARG A 561 -16.01 33.36 -53.57
CA ARG A 561 -17.28 32.67 -53.88
C ARG A 561 -18.45 33.53 -53.44
N VAL A 562 -19.28 33.95 -54.38
CA VAL A 562 -20.39 34.86 -54.13
C VAL A 562 -21.66 34.30 -54.74
N THR A 563 -22.76 34.34 -53.98
CA THR A 563 -24.06 33.84 -54.43
C THR A 563 -25.04 35.01 -54.54
N TRP A 564 -25.68 35.16 -55.69
CA TRP A 564 -26.72 36.15 -55.94
C TRP A 564 -28.08 35.46 -56.02
N SER A 565 -28.93 35.74 -55.03
CA SER A 565 -30.33 35.32 -55.02
C SER A 565 -31.28 36.51 -54.91
N CYS A 566 -30.77 37.67 -54.53
CA CYS A 566 -31.50 38.93 -54.52
C CYS A 566 -30.56 40.12 -54.73
N TRP A 567 -31.14 41.32 -54.85
CA TRP A 567 -30.37 42.54 -55.11
C TRP A 567 -29.42 42.93 -53.96
N GLU A 568 -29.75 42.58 -52.71
CA GLU A 568 -28.86 42.82 -51.57
C GLU A 568 -27.53 42.05 -51.66
N ASP A 569 -27.53 40.88 -52.31
CA ASP A 569 -26.33 40.07 -52.45
C ASP A 569 -25.34 40.68 -53.44
N VAL A 570 -25.86 41.33 -54.50
CA VAL A 570 -25.03 42.09 -55.43
C VAL A 570 -24.35 43.26 -54.73
N SER A 571 -25.06 43.95 -53.83
CA SER A 571 -24.47 45.00 -53.01
C SER A 571 -23.37 44.49 -52.07
N LYS A 572 -23.57 43.33 -51.40
CA LYS A 572 -22.53 42.70 -50.56
C LYS A 572 -21.27 42.32 -51.34
N THR A 573 -21.42 42.06 -52.64
CA THR A 573 -20.31 41.66 -53.51
C THR A 573 -19.27 42.76 -53.68
N TYR A 574 -19.67 44.04 -53.64
CA TYR A 574 -18.72 45.16 -53.67
C TYR A 574 -17.73 45.11 -52.49
N TRP A 575 -18.21 44.70 -51.30
CA TRP A 575 -17.35 44.50 -50.14
C TRP A 575 -16.40 43.32 -50.33
N ASN A 576 -16.87 42.21 -50.91
CA ASN A 576 -16.03 41.07 -51.27
C ASN A 576 -14.95 41.44 -52.30
N LEU A 577 -15.26 42.38 -53.20
CA LEU A 577 -14.32 42.87 -54.21
C LEU A 577 -13.19 43.71 -53.59
N LEU A 578 -13.52 44.60 -52.66
CA LEU A 578 -12.53 45.31 -51.86
C LEU A 578 -11.67 44.36 -51.02
N THR A 579 -12.27 43.29 -50.50
CA THR A 579 -11.55 42.23 -49.79
C THR A 579 -10.52 41.63 -50.75
N VAL A 580 -10.93 40.95 -51.82
CA VAL A 580 -10.03 40.30 -52.81
C VAL A 580 -8.98 41.24 -53.42
N GLN A 581 -9.29 42.50 -53.72
CA GLN A 581 -8.32 43.48 -54.23
C GLN A 581 -7.16 43.73 -53.24
N LYS A 582 -7.42 43.75 -51.92
CA LYS A 582 -6.35 43.79 -50.90
C LYS A 582 -5.42 42.57 -50.99
N TYR A 583 -5.92 41.41 -51.44
CA TYR A 583 -5.14 40.17 -51.59
C TYR A 583 -4.30 40.18 -52.88
N ILE A 584 -4.85 40.71 -53.97
CA ILE A 584 -4.10 40.90 -55.22
C ILE A 584 -2.91 41.83 -54.98
N LEU A 585 -3.11 42.93 -54.24
CA LEU A 585 -2.04 43.87 -53.86
C LEU A 585 -0.93 43.24 -53.00
N LYS A 586 -1.24 42.15 -52.28
CA LYS A 586 -0.28 41.37 -51.49
C LYS A 586 0.46 40.29 -52.30
N GLY A 587 0.24 40.22 -53.62
CA GLY A 587 1.03 39.37 -54.52
C GLY A 587 0.34 38.08 -54.99
N TYR A 588 -0.94 37.88 -54.67
CA TYR A 588 -1.73 36.75 -55.18
C TYR A 588 -2.23 37.07 -56.59
N ARG A 589 -1.61 36.48 -57.63
CA ARG A 589 -1.75 36.93 -59.02
C ARG A 589 -2.82 36.22 -59.86
N GLN A 590 -3.47 35.18 -59.33
CA GLN A 590 -4.49 34.41 -60.03
C GLN A 590 -5.65 34.10 -59.08
N ILE A 591 -6.61 35.03 -58.99
CA ILE A 591 -7.81 34.85 -58.18
C ILE A 591 -9.00 34.93 -59.11
N THR A 592 -9.69 33.81 -59.31
CA THR A 592 -10.94 33.75 -60.08
C THR A 592 -12.11 33.75 -59.10
N TYR A 593 -13.09 34.63 -59.34
CA TYR A 593 -14.38 34.62 -58.65
C TYR A 593 -15.24 33.48 -59.11
N ILE A 594 -15.99 32.91 -58.19
CA ILE A 594 -17.07 31.97 -58.45
C ILE A 594 -18.37 32.69 -58.13
N LEU A 595 -19.11 33.08 -59.16
CA LEU A 595 -20.40 33.73 -59.04
C LEU A 595 -21.52 32.71 -59.25
N ASP A 596 -22.27 32.41 -58.20
CA ASP A 596 -23.45 31.54 -58.24
C ASP A 596 -24.72 32.40 -58.39
N VAL A 597 -25.49 32.27 -59.48
CA VAL A 597 -26.76 32.99 -59.70
C VAL A 597 -27.88 31.99 -59.99
N PHE A 598 -28.89 31.89 -59.11
CA PHE A 598 -30.04 30.98 -59.23
C PHE A 598 -29.72 29.60 -59.85
N GLU A 599 -28.73 28.89 -59.28
CA GLU A 599 -28.27 27.53 -59.68
C GLU A 599 -27.26 27.45 -60.85
N GLU A 600 -26.83 28.56 -61.44
CA GLU A 600 -25.72 28.59 -62.40
C GLU A 600 -24.43 29.18 -61.79
N GLU A 601 -23.31 28.50 -62.01
CA GLU A 601 -21.98 28.89 -61.53
C GLU A 601 -21.16 29.51 -62.68
N PHE A 602 -20.62 30.72 -62.45
CA PHE A 602 -19.81 31.46 -63.41
C PHE A 602 -18.43 31.76 -62.84
N GLN A 603 -17.39 31.49 -63.62
CA GLN A 603 -16.01 31.81 -63.25
C GLN A 603 -15.61 33.13 -63.88
N LEU A 604 -15.27 34.11 -63.05
CA LEU A 604 -15.00 35.49 -63.46
C LEU A 604 -13.63 35.95 -62.97
N GLU A 605 -12.84 36.53 -63.85
CA GLU A 605 -11.62 37.24 -63.43
C GLU A 605 -11.99 38.50 -62.64
N PRO A 606 -11.10 39.05 -61.78
CA PRO A 606 -11.42 40.19 -60.93
C PRO A 606 -11.88 41.42 -61.71
N TYR A 607 -11.27 41.67 -62.88
CA TYR A 607 -11.66 42.77 -63.76
C TYR A 607 -13.02 42.54 -64.43
N GLU A 608 -13.41 41.28 -64.67
CA GLU A 608 -14.73 40.92 -65.22
C GLU A 608 -15.81 41.09 -64.16
N MET A 609 -15.54 40.69 -62.92
CA MET A 609 -16.42 40.88 -61.78
C MET A 609 -16.64 42.37 -61.48
N GLU A 610 -15.56 43.15 -61.48
CA GLU A 610 -15.61 44.61 -61.31
C GLU A 610 -16.37 45.28 -62.46
N GLY A 611 -16.11 44.87 -63.70
CA GLY A 611 -16.82 45.36 -64.88
C GLY A 611 -18.32 45.04 -64.87
N LEU A 612 -18.69 43.82 -64.47
CA LEU A 612 -20.08 43.39 -64.30
C LEU A 612 -20.82 44.25 -63.27
N LEU A 613 -20.20 44.45 -62.09
CA LEU A 613 -20.77 45.31 -61.04
C LEU A 613 -20.91 46.77 -61.49
N LYS A 614 -19.84 47.36 -62.04
CA LYS A 614 -19.84 48.75 -62.55
C LYS A 614 -20.87 48.95 -63.65
N TYR A 615 -21.09 47.94 -64.49
CA TYR A 615 -22.13 47.96 -65.51
C TYR A 615 -23.51 48.05 -64.87
N ILE A 616 -23.83 47.19 -63.89
CA ILE A 616 -25.11 47.22 -63.17
C ILE A 616 -25.32 48.55 -62.41
N GLU A 617 -24.25 49.19 -61.95
CA GLU A 617 -24.34 50.47 -61.24
C GLU A 617 -24.54 51.67 -62.17
N THR A 618 -23.83 51.75 -63.30
CA THR A 618 -23.70 53.01 -64.06
C THR A 618 -23.89 52.91 -65.57
N ALA A 619 -23.85 51.71 -66.17
CA ALA A 619 -23.96 51.50 -67.62
C ALA A 619 -23.04 52.40 -68.48
N SER A 620 -21.79 52.60 -68.05
CA SER A 620 -20.81 53.41 -68.80
C SER A 620 -20.20 52.66 -70.00
N GLU A 621 -19.76 53.39 -71.04
CA GLU A 621 -19.17 52.81 -72.27
C GLU A 621 -17.98 51.85 -71.99
N GLU A 622 -17.19 52.11 -70.94
CA GLU A 622 -16.10 51.19 -70.52
C GLU A 622 -16.64 49.88 -69.94
N SER A 623 -17.61 49.97 -69.02
CA SER A 623 -18.25 48.79 -68.42
C SER A 623 -19.07 47.99 -69.44
N GLU A 624 -19.58 48.66 -70.47
CA GLU A 624 -20.29 48.01 -71.58
C GLU A 624 -19.39 47.06 -72.36
N GLN A 625 -18.16 47.48 -72.68
CA GLN A 625 -17.21 46.64 -73.42
C GLN A 625 -16.84 45.37 -72.65
N VAL A 626 -16.65 45.49 -71.33
CA VAL A 626 -16.38 44.33 -70.46
C VAL A 626 -17.58 43.40 -70.40
N MET A 627 -18.80 43.96 -70.27
CA MET A 627 -20.03 43.18 -70.25
C MET A 627 -20.28 42.44 -71.59
N VAL A 628 -20.01 43.07 -72.73
CA VAL A 628 -20.12 42.43 -74.05
C VAL A 628 -19.16 41.26 -74.17
N ALA A 629 -17.90 41.45 -73.82
CA ALA A 629 -16.90 40.38 -73.85
C ALA A 629 -17.30 39.21 -72.93
N LEU A 630 -17.80 39.53 -71.73
CA LEU A 630 -18.25 38.54 -70.77
C LEU A 630 -19.45 37.74 -71.28
N LEU A 631 -20.48 38.40 -71.80
CA LEU A 631 -21.68 37.74 -72.33
C LEU A 631 -21.43 36.95 -73.62
N GLN A 632 -20.41 37.30 -74.40
CA GLN A 632 -19.97 36.48 -75.53
C GLN A 632 -19.40 35.14 -75.07
N ARG A 633 -18.71 35.12 -73.91
CA ARG A 633 -18.18 33.91 -73.27
C ARG A 633 -19.27 33.15 -72.53
N GLU A 634 -19.96 33.82 -71.60
CA GLU A 634 -20.94 33.25 -70.68
C GLU A 634 -22.38 33.65 -71.07
N LYS A 635 -22.91 33.04 -72.14
CA LYS A 635 -24.21 33.44 -72.70
C LYS A 635 -25.38 33.35 -71.72
N ARG A 636 -25.33 32.40 -70.79
CA ARG A 636 -26.40 32.17 -69.81
C ARG A 636 -26.38 33.17 -68.65
N LEU A 637 -25.27 33.88 -68.45
CA LEU A 637 -25.18 34.91 -67.43
C LEU A 637 -26.23 36.00 -67.66
N LEU A 638 -26.53 36.36 -68.92
CA LEU A 638 -27.58 37.34 -69.19
C LEU A 638 -28.94 36.84 -68.69
N ASP A 639 -29.30 35.58 -68.97
CA ASP A 639 -30.58 35.02 -68.56
C ASP A 639 -30.70 35.00 -67.02
N ALA A 640 -29.63 34.61 -66.32
CA ALA A 640 -29.58 34.60 -64.86
C ALA A 640 -29.70 36.02 -64.25
N LEU A 641 -29.10 37.04 -64.89
CA LEU A 641 -29.21 38.44 -64.45
C LEU A 641 -30.60 39.04 -64.73
N LEU A 642 -31.26 38.62 -65.80
CA LEU A 642 -32.64 39.00 -66.10
C LEU A 642 -33.60 38.41 -65.05
N GLU A 643 -33.39 37.15 -64.64
CA GLU A 643 -34.15 36.51 -63.57
C GLU A 643 -33.94 37.21 -62.21
N LEU A 644 -32.70 37.60 -61.90
CA LEU A 644 -32.36 38.42 -60.72
C LEU A 644 -32.96 39.82 -60.72
N LYS A 645 -33.46 40.27 -61.87
CA LYS A 645 -33.91 41.64 -62.11
C LYS A 645 -32.80 42.68 -61.84
N ALA A 646 -31.60 42.41 -62.32
CA ALA A 646 -30.43 43.27 -62.08
C ALA A 646 -30.45 44.61 -62.85
N PHE A 647 -31.34 44.82 -63.84
CA PHE A 647 -31.23 45.96 -64.76
C PHE A 647 -32.33 47.03 -64.57
N GLU A 648 -31.90 48.28 -64.41
CA GLU A 648 -32.75 49.49 -64.34
C GLU A 648 -32.85 50.26 -65.67
N VAL A 649 -33.63 51.36 -65.70
CA VAL A 649 -33.85 52.26 -66.86
C VAL A 649 -32.56 52.63 -67.59
N LYS A 650 -31.50 52.94 -66.83
CA LYS A 650 -30.19 53.38 -67.36
C LYS A 650 -29.54 52.36 -68.30
N HIS A 651 -29.82 51.07 -68.14
CA HIS A 651 -29.26 50.01 -68.98
C HIS A 651 -30.09 49.74 -70.23
N PHE A 652 -31.27 50.36 -70.37
CA PHE A 652 -32.23 50.02 -71.41
C PHE A 652 -31.67 50.25 -72.82
N GLU A 653 -31.09 51.42 -73.12
CA GLU A 653 -30.50 51.66 -74.45
C GLU A 653 -29.23 50.81 -74.67
N SER A 654 -28.44 50.66 -73.63
CA SER A 654 -27.16 49.95 -73.61
C SER A 654 -27.31 48.46 -73.93
N LEU A 655 -28.18 47.73 -73.21
CA LEU A 655 -28.41 46.29 -73.42
C LEU A 655 -28.87 45.96 -74.84
N PHE A 656 -29.67 46.83 -75.45
CA PHE A 656 -30.14 46.64 -76.83
C PHE A 656 -29.05 46.93 -77.87
N TYR A 657 -28.15 47.86 -77.58
CA TYR A 657 -26.95 48.07 -78.38
C TYR A 657 -26.00 46.86 -78.26
N MET A 658 -25.80 46.31 -77.06
CA MET A 658 -25.03 45.08 -76.86
C MET A 658 -25.65 43.89 -77.59
N ALA A 659 -26.98 43.76 -77.58
CA ALA A 659 -27.67 42.70 -78.31
C ALA A 659 -27.40 42.74 -79.83
N ASP A 660 -27.17 43.93 -80.41
CA ASP A 660 -26.74 44.03 -81.81
C ASP A 660 -25.31 43.53 -82.05
N GLN A 661 -24.45 43.62 -81.05
CA GLN A 661 -23.05 43.16 -81.12
C GLN A 661 -22.88 41.68 -80.79
N ILE A 662 -23.71 41.13 -79.90
CA ILE A 662 -23.58 39.75 -79.39
C ILE A 662 -24.46 38.78 -80.20
N ASP A 663 -25.79 38.95 -80.12
CA ASP A 663 -26.78 38.16 -80.86
C ASP A 663 -28.13 38.91 -80.87
N GLN A 664 -28.61 39.26 -82.06
CA GLN A 664 -29.87 39.99 -82.22
C GLN A 664 -31.08 39.27 -81.62
N LYS A 665 -31.01 37.95 -81.39
CA LYS A 665 -32.06 37.18 -80.71
C LYS A 665 -32.25 37.59 -79.25
N LEU A 666 -31.24 38.17 -78.60
CA LEU A 666 -31.30 38.65 -77.21
C LEU A 666 -32.25 39.85 -77.04
N LYS A 667 -32.54 40.58 -78.13
CA LYS A 667 -33.52 41.68 -78.11
C LYS A 667 -34.90 41.24 -77.64
N LYS A 668 -35.28 39.98 -77.87
CA LYS A 668 -36.59 39.45 -77.42
C LYS A 668 -36.65 39.25 -75.90
N PRO A 669 -35.74 38.47 -75.25
CA PRO A 669 -35.66 38.37 -73.79
C PRO A 669 -35.56 39.74 -73.10
N LEU A 670 -34.77 40.66 -73.64
CA LEU A 670 -34.63 42.02 -73.09
C LEU A 670 -35.93 42.82 -73.15
N LEU A 671 -36.68 42.76 -74.26
CA LEU A 671 -38.00 43.40 -74.34
C LEU A 671 -38.97 42.79 -73.33
N SER A 672 -39.03 41.46 -73.23
CA SER A 672 -39.86 40.78 -72.24
C SER A 672 -39.51 41.22 -70.82
N TYR A 673 -38.22 41.26 -70.48
CA TYR A 673 -37.75 41.71 -69.17
C TYR A 673 -38.29 43.10 -68.81
N TYR A 674 -38.08 44.12 -69.66
CA TYR A 674 -38.55 45.48 -69.36
C TYR A 674 -40.07 45.62 -69.37
N LEU A 675 -40.79 44.81 -70.16
CA LEU A 675 -42.27 44.77 -70.17
C LEU A 675 -42.85 44.24 -68.85
N TYR A 676 -42.14 43.32 -68.20
CA TYR A 676 -42.56 42.63 -66.97
C TYR A 676 -41.83 43.11 -65.71
N SER A 677 -40.85 43.98 -65.85
CA SER A 677 -40.15 44.62 -64.73
C SER A 677 -40.91 45.84 -64.22
N ASP A 678 -40.65 46.23 -62.98
CA ASP A 678 -41.18 47.47 -62.37
C ASP A 678 -40.44 48.74 -62.85
N VAL A 679 -39.66 48.64 -63.94
CA VAL A 679 -38.79 49.70 -64.45
C VAL A 679 -39.60 50.70 -65.30
N LEU A 680 -39.67 51.96 -64.84
CA LEU A 680 -40.42 53.02 -65.51
C LEU A 680 -39.61 53.72 -66.60
N LEU A 681 -39.86 53.37 -67.86
CA LEU A 681 -39.20 53.98 -69.02
C LEU A 681 -39.91 55.26 -69.49
N THR A 682 -39.17 56.30 -69.86
CA THR A 682 -39.75 57.50 -70.47
C THR A 682 -40.13 57.24 -71.94
N LYS A 683 -41.06 58.05 -72.47
CA LYS A 683 -41.44 57.99 -73.90
C LYS A 683 -40.25 58.22 -74.86
N LYS A 684 -39.20 58.90 -74.40
CA LYS A 684 -38.02 59.20 -75.21
C LYS A 684 -37.13 57.96 -75.35
N GLU A 685 -36.80 57.32 -74.24
CA GLU A 685 -35.97 56.11 -74.17
C GLU A 685 -36.62 54.94 -74.92
N ALA A 686 -37.91 54.68 -74.65
CA ALA A 686 -38.67 53.62 -75.34
C ALA A 686 -38.65 53.82 -76.86
N LYS A 687 -38.86 55.06 -77.34
CA LYS A 687 -38.92 55.37 -78.77
C LYS A 687 -37.56 55.22 -79.47
N ALA A 688 -36.46 55.56 -78.80
CA ALA A 688 -35.11 55.48 -79.36
C ALA A 688 -34.69 54.03 -79.67
N VAL A 689 -35.07 53.09 -78.80
CA VAL A 689 -34.75 51.66 -78.95
C VAL A 689 -35.74 50.96 -79.88
N LEU A 690 -37.05 51.19 -79.73
CA LEU A 690 -38.09 50.50 -80.52
C LEU A 690 -37.97 50.75 -82.04
N LEU A 691 -37.45 51.91 -82.45
CA LEU A 691 -37.15 52.20 -83.87
C LEU A 691 -36.09 51.27 -84.48
N LYS A 692 -35.26 50.64 -83.65
CA LYS A 692 -34.14 49.78 -84.05
C LYS A 692 -34.43 48.28 -83.85
N VAL A 693 -35.63 47.91 -83.39
CA VAL A 693 -36.05 46.52 -83.21
C VAL A 693 -36.81 46.05 -84.45
N ASN A 694 -36.50 44.85 -84.95
CA ASN A 694 -37.18 44.27 -86.11
C ASN A 694 -38.69 44.08 -85.81
N SER A 695 -39.54 44.51 -86.75
CA SER A 695 -40.99 44.35 -86.71
C SER A 695 -41.50 42.93 -86.39
N GLY A 696 -40.72 41.88 -86.68
CA GLY A 696 -41.05 40.50 -86.32
C GLY A 696 -41.00 40.20 -84.82
N ILE A 697 -40.06 40.81 -84.09
CA ILE A 697 -39.93 40.66 -82.63
C ILE A 697 -41.03 41.44 -81.91
N LEU A 698 -41.32 42.67 -82.38
CA LEU A 698 -42.41 43.49 -81.87
C LEU A 698 -43.79 42.81 -82.01
N ARG A 699 -43.99 42.01 -83.07
CA ARG A 699 -45.22 41.24 -83.31
C ARG A 699 -45.46 40.12 -82.29
N MET A 700 -44.40 39.46 -81.81
CA MET A 700 -44.52 38.31 -80.90
C MET A 700 -44.92 38.71 -79.48
N LEU A 701 -44.70 39.97 -79.09
CA LEU A 701 -44.98 40.48 -77.73
C LEU A 701 -46.35 41.17 -77.61
N GLN A 702 -47.13 41.26 -78.69
CA GLN A 702 -48.41 42.00 -78.77
C GLN A 702 -49.59 41.35 -78.01
N ASN A 703 -49.41 40.22 -77.34
CA ASN A 703 -50.50 39.44 -76.76
C ASN A 703 -50.50 39.34 -75.22
N GLU A 704 -49.65 40.09 -74.51
CA GLU A 704 -49.49 39.95 -73.06
C GLU A 704 -49.69 41.30 -72.34
N TRP A 705 -50.47 41.33 -71.26
CA TRP A 705 -51.03 42.56 -70.67
C TRP A 705 -50.09 43.19 -69.61
N SER A 706 -49.59 44.42 -69.84
CA SER A 706 -49.09 45.32 -68.78
C SER A 706 -49.21 46.82 -69.17
N ASP A 707 -49.53 47.69 -68.21
CA ASP A 707 -49.73 49.15 -68.37
C ASP A 707 -48.40 49.94 -68.41
N THR A 708 -47.49 49.60 -69.34
CA THR A 708 -46.19 50.28 -69.48
C THR A 708 -46.13 51.20 -70.71
N ILE A 709 -45.29 52.25 -70.68
CA ILE A 709 -45.08 53.17 -71.82
C ILE A 709 -44.59 52.42 -73.07
N LEU A 710 -43.88 51.30 -72.90
CA LEU A 710 -43.44 50.45 -73.99
C LEU A 710 -44.63 49.82 -74.74
N ASP A 711 -45.63 49.32 -74.00
CA ASP A 711 -46.87 48.76 -74.56
C ASP A 711 -47.65 49.79 -75.39
N GLN A 712 -47.79 51.02 -74.87
CA GLN A 712 -48.46 52.11 -75.59
C GLN A 712 -47.83 52.42 -76.96
N PHE A 713 -46.50 52.23 -77.10
CA PHE A 713 -45.82 52.41 -78.38
C PHE A 713 -45.97 51.21 -79.32
N VAL A 714 -45.89 49.98 -78.80
CA VAL A 714 -46.13 48.76 -79.59
C VAL A 714 -47.56 48.72 -80.13
N ASN A 715 -48.54 49.18 -79.35
CA ASN A 715 -49.95 49.21 -79.74
C ASN A 715 -50.33 50.40 -80.65
N LYS A 716 -49.61 51.53 -80.63
CA LYS A 716 -49.87 52.69 -81.52
C LYS A 716 -49.61 52.43 -83.00
N GLU A 717 -48.84 51.40 -83.36
CA GLU A 717 -48.64 51.00 -84.76
C GLU A 717 -49.87 50.31 -85.37
N LYS A 718 -50.81 49.82 -84.55
CA LYS A 718 -52.07 49.21 -84.96
C LYS A 718 -52.99 50.21 -85.66
N ASP A 719 -53.13 51.41 -85.12
CA ASP A 719 -54.02 52.45 -85.65
C ASP A 719 -53.53 53.04 -86.98
N ARG A 720 -52.21 53.08 -87.19
CA ARG A 720 -51.61 53.63 -88.42
C ARG A 720 -51.73 52.70 -89.64
N ARG A 721 -51.96 51.40 -89.43
CA ARG A 721 -52.11 50.41 -90.52
C ARG A 721 -53.54 50.16 -90.94
N TRP A 722 -54.53 50.26 -90.04
CA TRP A 722 -55.95 50.18 -90.42
C TRP A 722 -56.31 51.24 -91.47
N MET A 723 -55.77 52.46 -91.32
CA MET A 723 -55.93 53.54 -92.30
C MET A 723 -55.26 53.27 -93.67
N LYS A 724 -54.19 52.47 -93.73
CA LYS A 724 -53.52 52.14 -95.01
C LYS A 724 -54.28 51.08 -95.82
N TYR A 725 -54.90 50.08 -95.16
CA TYR A 725 -55.70 49.07 -95.85
C TYR A 725 -57.00 49.65 -96.43
N LEU A 726 -57.62 50.60 -95.73
CA LEU A 726 -58.82 51.31 -96.22
C LEU A 726 -58.50 52.12 -97.50
N MET A 727 -57.36 52.81 -97.54
CA MET A 727 -56.93 53.58 -98.72
C MET A 727 -56.56 52.70 -99.92
N LEU A 728 -55.96 51.52 -99.70
CA LEU A 728 -55.61 50.60 -100.78
C LEU A 728 -56.84 49.99 -101.46
N PHE A 729 -57.89 49.69 -100.69
CA PHE A 729 -59.14 49.13 -101.20
C PHE A 729 -59.88 50.12 -102.12
N MET A 730 -59.90 51.41 -101.77
CA MET A 730 -60.51 52.47 -102.59
C MET A 730 -59.76 52.70 -103.91
N ALA A 731 -58.43 52.55 -103.93
CA ALA A 731 -57.62 52.74 -105.13
C ALA A 731 -57.81 51.65 -106.19
N VAL A 732 -58.03 50.39 -105.77
CA VAL A 732 -58.29 49.26 -106.69
C VAL A 732 -59.64 49.40 -107.39
N LEU A 733 -60.66 49.91 -106.70
CA LEU A 733 -62.00 50.10 -107.25
C LEU A 733 -62.03 51.18 -108.36
N PHE A 734 -61.25 52.25 -108.19
CA PHE A 734 -61.12 53.33 -109.18
C PHE A 734 -60.35 52.90 -110.44
N GLY A 735 -59.34 52.03 -110.29
CA GLY A 735 -58.56 51.49 -111.42
C GLY A 735 -59.36 50.58 -112.35
N ALA A 736 -60.30 49.79 -111.80
CA ALA A 736 -61.17 48.91 -112.59
C ALA A 736 -62.15 49.68 -113.50
N ILE A 737 -62.63 50.84 -113.05
CA ILE A 737 -63.56 51.70 -113.82
C ILE A 737 -62.82 52.40 -114.98
N LEU A 738 -61.60 52.89 -114.73
CA LEU A 738 -60.78 53.55 -115.77
C LEU A 738 -60.25 52.56 -116.83
N GLY A 739 -59.95 51.31 -116.45
CA GLY A 739 -59.55 50.26 -117.39
C GLY A 739 -60.64 49.86 -118.38
N ALA A 740 -61.91 49.85 -117.94
CA ALA A 740 -63.06 49.54 -118.80
C ALA A 740 -63.36 50.67 -119.82
N ALA A 741 -63.10 51.93 -119.47
CA ALA A 741 -63.23 53.06 -120.40
C ALA A 741 -62.07 53.12 -121.41
N GLY A 742 -60.85 52.74 -121.00
CA GLY A 742 -59.67 52.68 -121.89
C GLY A 742 -59.79 51.60 -122.97
N ALA A 743 -60.38 50.44 -122.64
CA ALA A 743 -60.71 49.38 -123.60
C ALA A 743 -61.78 49.78 -124.64
N TYR A 744 -62.53 50.85 -124.38
CA TYR A 744 -63.51 51.41 -125.32
C TYR A 744 -62.90 52.49 -126.24
N LEU A 745 -61.96 53.30 -125.74
CA LEU A 745 -61.34 54.40 -126.52
C LEU A 745 -60.18 53.95 -127.43
N PHE A 746 -59.46 52.87 -127.13
CA PHE A 746 -58.48 52.32 -128.10
C PHE A 746 -59.16 51.55 -129.25
N ARG A 747 -60.47 51.27 -129.13
CA ARG A 747 -61.34 50.84 -130.23
C ARG A 747 -61.65 51.96 -131.23
N LEU A 748 -61.14 53.18 -131.00
CA LEU A 748 -61.33 54.37 -131.83
C LEU A 748 -60.02 54.92 -132.42
N ARG A 749 -58.94 54.12 -132.45
CA ARG A 749 -57.73 54.42 -133.24
C ARG A 749 -57.19 53.20 -133.99
#